data_AF-A0A7J7E6C7-F1
#
_entry.id   AF-A0A7J7E6C7-F1
#
_cell.length_a   1.000
_cell.length_b   1.000
_cell.length_c   1.000
_cell.angle_alpha   90.00
_cell.angle_beta   90.00
_cell.angle_gamma   90.00
#
_symmetry.space_group_name_H-M   'P 1'
#
loop_
_entity.id
_entity.type
_entity.pdbx_description
1 polymer ?
#
loop_
_entity_poly.entity_id
_entity_poly.type
_entity_poly.pdbx_seq_one_letter_code
_entity_poly.pdbx_strand_id
1 'polypeptide(L)'
;VLRNVDARGVPGIPWLVNTQKLFEWANEVRIDPNNPEYSDLMEFIMYMKHKGQDIPKYFRLEQLQDEFNFVSEEEMKKSKRFQLLQLRNAGQLDVFLLQQMPLYDREIPDLVFQEYESQIEKDMSISDVNSITAQRINSANFLKKMRRLIMKRIVKVSKFNLSDIVADYEEIVSASQLTHVVCKLVERRRKLKPWRKERKKVAAQTVCDGDIKILVRILRAYNIPTRKTIVSRALDMPTYLMSSMSRLRHKETIKSVASDEILNEDTVNPFVEVSFQHTVYQTSTASGSHPCWNEEIKVDFISPGHDYSLSSLSKIKDNIYINIFDEMIVEKHENHCFKSCSGHSHIRKNWLGSIVFPFSALLQQSEVSGTFQVNIPPVLLGYTWSKTYVSPKEDYNGQNLKECTFLNIFATIEPQISYITCNPELDKFSDQIDVLERAQIFKKSCKAMFPNRRIVTTVFNDEGIQILVTRYIKALNPPQQLLDIFLHDSNATLRCISLAIGNKEEHAILLCNFFLYFGKKALVLLGTSMLEGHVAYVLTEETDEYLLWNPLTGQCHKQFDSFCPLQSVDCLFDDGNVWFNIQQNNTPMAVHFDCSKESFWKQLLPKNFQGTKAQSIQPEEIIYSDTNKIMVEDLKNRIERTLKCKMMEWRPKQPTRWNRQCTFILQQILPKLELGTGSFVLSEEESEFERLLQFYWVAGFPIQMPYTDVQSVIDAVYQTGIHSSEFPQTEFALAVYIHPYPNNILSVWVYLASLARHQ
;
A
#
# COMPACT_ATOMS: atom_id res chain seq x y z
N VAL A 1 51.32 36.34 33.41
CA VAL A 1 50.88 36.80 34.76
C VAL A 1 50.00 35.66 35.28
N LEU A 2 50.37 34.78 36.21
CA LEU A 2 51.42 34.71 37.24
C LEU A 2 52.11 33.33 37.21
N ARG A 3 53.43 33.33 37.48
CA ARG A 3 54.29 32.15 37.72
C ARG A 3 54.19 31.72 39.19
N ASN A 4 54.55 30.45 39.47
CA ASN A 4 55.03 29.92 40.75
C ASN A 4 54.34 30.50 41.99
N VAL A 5 53.23 29.90 42.41
CA VAL A 5 52.72 30.07 43.77
C VAL A 5 52.89 28.75 44.50
N ASP A 6 53.88 28.77 45.38
CA ASP A 6 54.10 27.86 46.49
C ASP A 6 52.76 27.59 47.19
N ALA A 7 52.24 26.37 47.13
CA ALA A 7 50.90 26.00 47.58
C ALA A 7 50.68 26.11 49.10
N ARG A 8 51.63 26.71 49.83
CA ARG A 8 51.53 27.05 51.26
C ARG A 8 51.41 28.55 51.54
N GLY A 9 51.36 29.39 50.50
CA GLY A 9 51.46 30.84 50.61
C GLY A 9 50.26 31.65 50.12
N VAL A 10 49.03 31.11 50.10
CA VAL A 10 47.82 31.91 49.80
C VAL A 10 46.91 31.98 51.04
N PRO A 11 46.87 33.11 51.75
CA PRO A 11 45.99 33.31 52.89
C PRO A 11 44.58 33.65 52.39
N GLY A 12 43.60 32.76 52.62
CA GLY A 12 42.18 33.07 52.37
C GLY A 12 41.29 31.96 51.80
N ILE A 13 41.68 30.68 51.79
CA ILE A 13 40.83 29.58 51.29
C ILE A 13 40.64 28.50 52.39
N PRO A 14 39.47 28.42 53.07
CA PRO A 14 39.28 27.60 54.27
C PRO A 14 39.07 26.08 54.06
N TRP A 15 39.23 25.53 52.85
CA TRP A 15 38.83 24.14 52.54
C TRP A 15 39.95 23.10 52.68
N LEU A 16 41.22 23.54 52.81
CA LEU A 16 42.37 22.64 52.98
C LEU A 16 42.43 21.93 54.35
N VAL A 17 41.52 22.26 55.28
CA VAL A 17 41.47 21.66 56.61
C VAL A 17 40.53 20.45 56.67
N ASN A 18 39.68 20.22 55.65
CA ASN A 18 38.75 19.09 55.64
C ASN A 18 38.81 18.29 54.34
N THR A 19 39.59 17.20 54.38
CA THR A 19 39.90 16.34 53.22
C THR A 19 38.69 15.60 52.64
N GLN A 20 37.63 15.37 53.43
CA GLN A 20 36.37 14.78 52.94
C GLN A 20 35.57 15.74 52.07
N LYS A 21 35.46 17.01 52.46
CA LYS A 21 34.75 18.02 51.66
C LYS A 21 35.43 18.30 50.33
N LEU A 22 36.75 18.19 50.28
CA LEU A 22 37.53 18.35 49.04
C LEU A 22 37.28 17.19 48.06
N PHE A 23 37.09 15.98 48.58
CA PHE A 23 36.72 14.81 47.78
C PHE A 23 35.26 14.88 47.27
N GLU A 24 34.32 15.33 48.09
CA GLU A 24 32.93 15.57 47.67
C GLU A 24 32.85 16.63 46.57
N TRP A 25 33.54 17.77 46.77
CA TRP A 25 33.64 18.83 45.77
C TRP A 25 34.23 18.33 44.44
N ALA A 26 35.28 17.50 44.47
CA ALA A 26 35.90 16.98 43.25
C ALA A 26 34.96 16.07 42.44
N ASN A 27 34.11 15.29 43.12
CA ASN A 27 33.09 14.46 42.45
C ASN A 27 31.96 15.31 41.85
N GLU A 28 31.57 16.42 42.49
CA GLU A 28 30.56 17.34 41.96
C GLU A 28 31.05 18.07 40.70
N VAL A 29 32.33 18.47 40.68
CA VAL A 29 32.91 19.27 39.59
C VAL A 29 33.30 18.44 38.37
N ARG A 30 33.28 17.09 38.44
CA ARG A 30 33.63 16.15 37.35
C ARG A 30 34.95 16.54 36.66
N ILE A 31 36.01 16.66 37.46
CA ILE A 31 37.35 17.01 36.98
C ILE A 31 37.81 15.94 35.96
N ASP A 32 38.36 16.38 34.83
CA ASP A 32 38.93 15.49 33.81
C ASP A 32 40.13 14.71 34.40
N PRO A 33 40.07 13.37 34.47
CA PRO A 33 41.12 12.54 35.07
C PRO A 33 42.47 12.62 34.36
N ASN A 34 42.48 13.04 33.09
CA ASN A 34 43.68 13.02 32.24
C ASN A 34 44.31 14.41 32.05
N ASN A 35 43.81 15.43 32.75
CA ASN A 35 44.40 16.76 32.70
C ASN A 35 45.66 16.83 33.59
N PRO A 36 46.85 17.08 33.03
CA PRO A 36 48.11 17.08 33.77
C PRO A 36 48.18 18.16 34.86
N GLU A 37 47.41 19.25 34.75
CA GLU A 37 47.37 20.32 35.77
C GLU A 37 46.74 19.87 37.09
N TYR A 38 45.95 18.78 37.08
CA TYR A 38 45.27 18.25 38.27
C TYR A 38 45.84 16.92 38.76
N SER A 39 47.02 16.50 38.28
CA SER A 39 47.62 15.20 38.62
C SER A 39 47.81 15.00 40.13
N ASP A 40 48.36 15.98 40.85
CA ASP A 40 48.56 15.92 42.30
C ASP A 40 47.23 15.74 43.07
N LEU A 41 46.17 16.39 42.58
CA LEU A 41 44.82 16.30 43.17
C LEU A 41 44.18 14.95 42.85
N MET A 42 44.44 14.39 41.67
CA MET A 42 43.95 13.08 41.25
C MET A 42 44.65 11.94 42.00
N GLU A 43 45.96 12.01 42.21
CA GLU A 43 46.69 11.08 43.07
C GLU A 43 46.13 11.09 44.50
N PHE A 44 45.78 12.27 45.02
CA PHE A 44 45.16 12.40 46.34
C PHE A 44 43.75 11.78 46.39
N ILE A 45 42.92 11.98 45.36
CA ILE A 45 41.59 11.35 45.25
C ILE A 45 41.70 9.83 45.18
N MET A 46 42.65 9.30 44.41
CA MET A 46 42.92 7.86 44.34
C MET A 46 43.35 7.31 45.70
N TYR A 47 44.28 7.98 46.38
CA TYR A 47 44.72 7.59 47.73
C TYR A 47 43.55 7.56 48.74
N MET A 48 42.64 8.55 48.68
CA MET A 48 41.47 8.61 49.56
C MET A 48 40.43 7.53 49.24
N LYS A 49 40.21 7.19 47.96
CA LYS A 49 39.37 6.03 47.57
C LYS A 49 39.91 4.72 48.16
N HIS A 50 41.22 4.54 48.17
CA HIS A 50 41.85 3.34 48.70
C HIS A 50 41.87 3.27 50.25
N LYS A 51 41.80 4.40 50.95
CA LYS A 51 41.67 4.42 52.43
C LYS A 51 40.29 3.99 52.94
N GLY A 52 39.26 4.00 52.09
CA GLY A 52 37.88 3.62 52.44
C GLY A 52 37.54 2.14 52.22
N GLN A 53 38.43 1.36 51.59
CA GLN A 53 38.30 -0.09 51.49
C GLN A 53 39.22 -0.73 52.54
N ASP A 54 38.64 -1.48 53.49
CA ASP A 54 39.41 -2.25 54.47
C ASP A 54 40.44 -3.13 53.75
N ILE A 55 41.71 -2.74 53.80
CA ILE A 55 42.82 -3.54 53.29
C ILE A 55 42.83 -4.82 54.14
N PRO A 56 42.55 -6.01 53.58
CA PRO A 56 42.57 -7.24 54.36
C PRO A 56 43.99 -7.45 54.91
N LYS A 57 44.13 -7.73 56.21
CA LYS A 57 45.44 -7.96 56.88
C LYS A 57 46.14 -9.26 56.47
N TYR A 58 45.87 -9.80 55.28
CA TYR A 58 46.51 -10.99 54.73
C TYR A 58 46.84 -10.79 53.25
N PHE A 59 47.96 -11.36 52.83
CA PHE A 59 48.45 -11.33 51.45
C PHE A 59 47.48 -12.10 50.53
N ARG A 60 46.87 -11.43 49.54
CA ARG A 60 46.12 -12.09 48.47
C ARG A 60 47.07 -12.34 47.30
N LEU A 61 47.31 -13.62 46.99
CA LEU A 61 48.22 -14.02 45.90
C LEU A 61 47.72 -13.60 44.50
N GLU A 62 46.43 -13.26 44.38
CA GLU A 62 45.72 -13.07 43.11
C GLU A 62 44.77 -11.86 43.17
N GLN A 63 45.23 -10.73 43.72
CA GLN A 63 44.41 -9.52 43.90
C GLN A 63 43.79 -8.97 42.61
N LEU A 64 44.37 -9.26 41.45
CA LEU A 64 43.91 -8.80 40.14
C LEU A 64 43.17 -9.89 39.33
N GLN A 65 43.01 -11.11 39.85
CA GLN A 65 42.45 -12.22 39.06
C GLN A 65 41.00 -11.95 38.64
N ASP A 66 40.21 -11.28 39.47
CA ASP A 66 38.85 -10.85 39.13
C ASP A 66 38.81 -9.88 37.95
N GLU A 67 39.84 -9.04 37.78
CA GLU A 67 39.95 -8.09 36.65
C GLU A 67 40.36 -8.78 35.34
N PHE A 68 40.98 -9.97 35.42
CA PHE A 68 41.39 -10.78 34.27
C PHE A 68 40.41 -11.93 33.94
N ASN A 69 39.37 -12.12 34.75
CA ASN A 69 38.34 -13.11 34.46
C ASN A 69 37.50 -12.69 33.25
N PHE A 70 37.32 -13.61 32.30
CA PHE A 70 36.40 -13.40 31.20
C PHE A 70 34.96 -13.29 31.72
N VAL A 71 34.17 -12.50 31.01
CA VAL A 71 32.73 -12.32 31.24
C VAL A 71 32.02 -13.68 31.22
N SER A 72 31.04 -13.88 32.11
CA SER A 72 30.27 -15.12 32.15
C SER A 72 29.46 -15.34 30.86
N GLU A 73 29.10 -16.58 30.53
CA GLU A 73 28.29 -16.88 29.33
C GLU A 73 26.94 -16.14 29.32
N GLU A 74 26.33 -15.95 30.50
CA GLU A 74 25.05 -15.25 30.64
C GLU A 74 25.18 -13.75 30.33
N GLU A 75 26.25 -13.13 30.84
CA GLU A 75 26.56 -11.72 30.56
C GLU A 75 26.98 -11.52 29.10
N MET A 76 27.72 -12.47 28.52
CA MET A 76 28.08 -12.44 27.10
C MET A 76 26.84 -12.59 26.21
N LYS A 77 25.88 -13.45 26.57
CA LYS A 77 24.58 -13.56 25.88
C LYS A 77 23.71 -12.31 26.01
N LYS A 78 23.85 -11.53 27.09
CA LYS A 78 23.17 -10.24 27.28
C LYS A 78 23.78 -9.10 26.46
N SER A 79 25.02 -9.23 25.99
CA SER A 79 25.64 -8.18 25.18
C SER A 79 24.96 -8.03 23.81
N LYS A 80 24.49 -6.82 23.52
CA LYS A 80 23.84 -6.48 22.24
C LYS A 80 24.79 -6.72 21.07
N ARG A 81 26.05 -6.31 21.20
CA ARG A 81 27.07 -6.52 20.16
C ARG A 81 27.29 -8.00 19.87
N PHE A 82 27.33 -8.85 20.89
CA PHE A 82 27.50 -10.29 20.69
C PHE A 82 26.31 -10.92 19.96
N GLN A 83 25.08 -10.57 20.36
CA GLN A 83 23.86 -10.99 19.66
C GLN A 83 23.86 -10.52 18.20
N LEU A 84 24.24 -9.27 17.94
CA LEU A 84 24.34 -8.72 16.59
C LEU A 84 25.36 -9.48 15.72
N LEU A 85 26.51 -9.86 16.30
CA LEU A 85 27.51 -10.69 15.61
C LEU A 85 26.99 -12.10 15.31
N GLN A 86 26.21 -12.69 16.20
CA GLN A 86 25.55 -13.97 15.95
C GLN A 86 24.53 -13.86 14.81
N LEU A 87 23.69 -12.81 14.80
CA LEU A 87 22.74 -12.53 13.73
C LEU A 87 23.45 -12.29 12.38
N ARG A 88 24.61 -11.63 12.40
CA ARG A 88 25.48 -11.45 11.23
C ARG A 88 26.05 -12.77 10.73
N ASN A 89 26.53 -13.63 11.62
CA ASN A 89 27.08 -14.94 11.28
C ASN A 89 25.98 -15.88 10.72
N ALA A 90 24.80 -15.88 11.34
CA ALA A 90 23.61 -16.55 10.82
C ALA A 90 23.11 -15.92 9.49
N GLY A 91 23.59 -14.71 9.18
CA GLY A 91 23.27 -13.96 7.99
C GLY A 91 21.78 -13.60 7.90
N GLN A 92 21.19 -13.29 9.05
CA GLN A 92 19.81 -12.87 9.26
C GLN A 92 19.62 -11.35 9.16
N LEU A 93 20.71 -10.57 9.26
CA LEU A 93 20.70 -9.13 8.99
C LEU A 93 20.55 -8.86 7.48
N ASP A 94 19.71 -7.89 7.12
CA ASP A 94 19.48 -7.50 5.73
C ASP A 94 20.74 -6.94 5.05
N VAL A 95 20.78 -7.10 3.74
CA VAL A 95 21.97 -7.12 2.87
C VAL A 95 22.68 -5.75 2.68
N PHE A 96 22.38 -4.72 3.48
CA PHE A 96 23.11 -3.46 3.40
C PHE A 96 24.43 -3.53 4.19
N LEU A 97 25.44 -4.00 3.46
CA LEU A 97 26.79 -3.43 3.33
C LEU A 97 27.48 -3.01 4.64
N LEU A 98 28.38 -3.88 5.11
CA LEU A 98 29.72 -3.51 5.60
C LEU A 98 29.83 -2.35 6.61
N GLN A 99 28.80 -2.06 7.40
CA GLN A 99 28.94 -1.12 8.49
C GLN A 99 29.89 -1.73 9.53
N GLN A 100 30.87 -0.93 9.96
CA GLN A 100 31.75 -1.30 11.06
C GLN A 100 30.86 -1.64 12.27
N MET A 101 31.09 -2.79 12.89
CA MET A 101 30.28 -3.16 14.05
C MET A 101 30.51 -2.12 15.14
N PRO A 102 29.45 -1.48 15.66
CA PRO A 102 29.60 -0.46 16.69
C PRO A 102 30.42 -1.01 17.86
N LEU A 103 31.30 -0.16 18.39
CA LEU A 103 32.22 -0.61 19.43
C LEU A 103 31.47 -0.83 20.75
N TYR A 104 30.49 0.03 21.02
CA TYR A 104 29.74 0.08 22.26
C TYR A 104 28.28 -0.34 22.08
N ASP A 105 27.74 -1.10 23.03
CA ASP A 105 26.34 -1.56 23.01
C ASP A 105 25.31 -0.41 22.99
N ARG A 106 25.70 0.80 23.42
CA ARG A 106 24.85 2.00 23.40
C ARG A 106 24.59 2.55 22.00
N GLU A 107 25.48 2.26 21.06
CA GLU A 107 25.36 2.67 19.66
C GLU A 107 24.49 1.70 18.85
N ILE A 108 24.06 0.59 19.47
CA ILE A 108 23.20 -0.42 18.84
C ILE A 108 21.76 -0.16 19.26
N PRO A 109 20.89 0.31 18.34
CA PRO A 109 19.47 0.50 18.63
C PRO A 109 18.80 -0.83 19.02
N ASP A 110 17.96 -0.80 20.05
CA ASP A 110 17.16 -1.96 20.49
C ASP A 110 16.22 -2.48 19.39
N LEU A 111 15.85 -1.61 18.46
CA LEU A 111 14.97 -1.91 17.34
C LEU A 111 15.49 -3.04 16.44
N VAL A 112 16.81 -3.15 16.26
CA VAL A 112 17.43 -4.17 15.39
C VAL A 112 17.07 -5.58 15.86
N PHE A 113 16.86 -5.75 17.16
CA PHE A 113 16.49 -7.03 17.76
C PHE A 113 14.97 -7.25 17.73
N GLN A 114 14.16 -6.19 17.83
CA GLN A 114 12.70 -6.29 17.78
C GLN A 114 12.16 -6.83 16.45
N GLU A 115 12.76 -6.46 15.31
CA GLU A 115 12.37 -7.03 14.01
C GLU A 115 12.57 -8.55 13.98
N TYR A 116 13.69 -9.01 14.54
CA TYR A 116 14.03 -10.43 14.60
C TYR A 116 13.14 -11.20 15.59
N GLU A 117 12.91 -10.64 16.77
CA GLU A 117 12.00 -11.20 17.77
C GLU A 117 10.57 -11.29 17.23
N SER A 118 10.07 -10.23 16.57
CA SER A 118 8.78 -10.23 15.89
C SER A 118 8.68 -11.30 14.79
N GLN A 119 9.79 -11.59 14.13
CA GLN A 119 9.85 -12.61 13.09
C GLN A 119 9.84 -14.03 13.70
N ILE A 120 10.51 -14.24 14.83
CA ILE A 120 10.43 -15.48 15.61
C ILE A 120 9.02 -15.68 16.17
N GLU A 121 8.38 -14.65 16.72
CA GLU A 121 7.01 -14.73 17.23
C GLU A 121 6.01 -15.11 16.13
N LYS A 122 6.16 -14.51 14.93
CA LYS A 122 5.40 -14.89 13.74
C LYS A 122 5.64 -16.35 13.36
N ASP A 123 6.88 -16.82 13.41
CA ASP A 123 7.22 -18.21 13.10
C ASP A 123 6.73 -19.20 14.19
N MET A 124 6.64 -18.79 15.46
CA MET A 124 6.08 -19.59 16.56
C MET A 124 4.55 -19.71 16.48
N SER A 125 3.86 -18.70 15.93
CA SER A 125 2.40 -18.72 15.74
C SER A 125 1.91 -19.66 14.62
N ILE A 126 2.82 -20.29 13.87
CA ILE A 126 2.52 -21.17 12.72
C ILE A 126 1.74 -22.43 13.13
N SER A 127 1.83 -22.88 14.39
CA SER A 127 1.20 -24.11 14.86
C SER A 127 -0.33 -24.10 14.83
N ASP A 128 -0.96 -22.91 14.84
CA ASP A 128 -2.42 -22.74 14.92
C ASP A 128 -3.05 -22.35 13.56
N VAL A 129 -2.28 -22.41 12.47
CA VAL A 129 -2.66 -21.89 11.15
C VAL A 129 -3.11 -23.03 10.20
N ASN A 130 -4.12 -22.78 9.36
CA ASN A 130 -4.60 -23.73 8.35
C ASN A 130 -3.49 -24.25 7.43
N SER A 131 -3.62 -25.49 6.94
CA SER A 131 -2.67 -26.14 6.03
C SER A 131 -2.33 -25.31 4.79
N ILE A 132 -3.32 -24.68 4.14
CA ILE A 132 -3.13 -23.84 2.96
C ILE A 132 -2.32 -22.58 3.29
N THR A 133 -2.66 -21.91 4.40
CA THR A 133 -1.94 -20.71 4.84
C THR A 133 -0.51 -21.07 5.28
N ALA A 134 -0.33 -22.20 5.96
CA ALA A 134 0.99 -22.70 6.36
C ALA A 134 1.87 -23.00 5.13
N GLN A 135 1.31 -23.65 4.10
CA GLN A 135 2.02 -23.86 2.84
C GLN A 135 2.43 -22.54 2.20
N ARG A 136 1.55 -21.54 2.15
CA ARG A 136 1.84 -20.21 1.60
C ARG A 136 2.90 -19.45 2.39
N ILE A 137 2.84 -19.48 3.72
CA ILE A 137 3.87 -18.90 4.60
C ILE A 137 5.22 -19.57 4.35
N ASN A 138 5.25 -20.91 4.27
CA ASN A 138 6.45 -21.67 3.97
C ASN A 138 7.03 -21.32 2.59
N SER A 139 6.19 -21.24 1.56
CA SER A 139 6.60 -20.82 0.21
C SER A 139 7.13 -19.38 0.20
N ALA A 140 6.47 -18.45 0.90
CA ALA A 140 6.92 -17.06 1.00
C ALA A 140 8.26 -16.95 1.75
N ASN A 141 8.43 -17.70 2.84
CA ASN A 141 9.67 -17.76 3.61
C ASN A 141 10.80 -18.40 2.80
N PHE A 142 10.49 -19.43 2.00
CA PHE A 142 11.43 -20.04 1.06
C PHE A 142 11.89 -19.03 0.00
N LEU A 143 10.97 -18.30 -0.64
CA LEU A 143 11.30 -17.26 -1.62
C LEU A 143 12.13 -16.13 -0.99
N LYS A 144 11.80 -15.68 0.22
CA LYS A 144 12.62 -14.71 0.97
C LYS A 144 14.04 -15.24 1.20
N LYS A 145 14.18 -16.51 1.62
CA LYS A 145 15.47 -17.16 1.84
C LYS A 145 16.27 -17.25 0.53
N MET A 146 15.62 -17.63 -0.58
CA MET A 146 16.25 -17.67 -1.91
C MET A 146 16.70 -16.28 -2.37
N ARG A 147 15.83 -15.26 -2.31
CA ARG A 147 16.18 -13.87 -2.64
C ARG A 147 17.39 -13.40 -1.83
N ARG A 148 17.43 -13.72 -0.53
CA ARG A 148 18.59 -13.40 0.32
C ARG A 148 19.86 -14.13 -0.09
N LEU A 149 19.79 -15.41 -0.46
CA LEU A 149 20.95 -16.17 -0.94
C LEU A 149 21.48 -15.62 -2.27
N ILE A 150 20.58 -15.30 -3.20
CA ILE A 150 20.91 -14.68 -4.50
C ILE A 150 21.58 -13.32 -4.27
N MET A 151 21.00 -12.46 -3.41
CA MET A 151 21.59 -11.17 -3.08
C MET A 151 22.97 -11.31 -2.41
N LYS A 152 23.18 -12.30 -1.53
CA LYS A 152 24.52 -12.58 -0.97
C LYS A 152 25.53 -12.98 -2.03
N ARG A 153 25.12 -13.76 -3.04
CA ARG A 153 25.99 -14.12 -4.17
C ARG A 153 26.32 -12.88 -5.01
N ILE A 154 25.31 -12.07 -5.34
CA ILE A 154 25.49 -10.82 -6.09
C ILE A 154 26.48 -9.91 -5.36
N VAL A 155 26.29 -9.66 -4.05
CA VAL A 155 27.17 -8.76 -3.28
C VAL A 155 28.61 -9.30 -3.14
N LYS A 156 28.81 -10.62 -3.07
CA LYS A 156 30.17 -11.20 -3.09
C LYS A 156 30.89 -11.00 -4.43
N VAL A 157 30.13 -10.87 -5.50
CA VAL A 157 30.65 -10.70 -6.86
C VAL A 157 30.95 -9.23 -7.16
N SER A 158 30.27 -8.28 -6.50
CA SER A 158 30.52 -6.84 -6.69
C SER A 158 31.83 -6.45 -6.06
N LYS A 159 32.79 -6.05 -6.90
CA LYS A 159 33.88 -5.19 -6.46
C LYS A 159 33.33 -3.78 -6.41
N PHE A 160 33.22 -3.20 -5.22
CA PHE A 160 32.83 -1.79 -5.08
C PHE A 160 33.94 -0.89 -5.63
N ASN A 161 33.59 0.06 -6.48
CA ASN A 161 34.50 1.14 -6.86
C ASN A 161 34.46 2.25 -5.79
N LEU A 162 35.52 3.07 -5.72
CA LEU A 162 35.60 4.19 -4.77
C LEU A 162 34.38 5.13 -4.89
N SER A 163 33.89 5.35 -6.11
CA SER A 163 32.70 6.15 -6.43
C SER A 163 31.40 5.58 -5.87
N ASP A 164 31.35 4.28 -5.56
CA ASP A 164 30.15 3.63 -4.99
C ASP A 164 30.12 3.76 -3.46
N ILE A 165 31.27 4.10 -2.85
CA ILE A 165 31.47 4.23 -1.39
C ILE A 165 31.46 5.70 -0.99
N VAL A 166 32.04 6.57 -1.83
CA VAL A 166 32.00 8.02 -1.63
C VAL A 166 30.66 8.51 -2.16
N ALA A 167 29.69 8.69 -1.26
CA ALA A 167 28.55 9.54 -1.55
C ALA A 167 29.11 10.94 -1.82
N ASP A 168 29.13 11.36 -3.08
CA ASP A 168 29.34 12.75 -3.44
C ASP A 168 28.38 13.55 -2.56
N TYR A 169 28.93 14.38 -1.66
CA TYR A 169 28.15 15.36 -0.96
C TYR A 169 27.39 16.13 -2.04
N GLU A 170 26.05 16.09 -2.01
CA GLU A 170 25.25 17.03 -2.79
C GLU A 170 25.86 18.39 -2.51
N GLU A 171 26.37 19.07 -3.54
CA GLU A 171 26.88 20.44 -3.42
C GLU A 171 25.81 21.23 -2.67
N ILE A 172 26.06 21.50 -1.39
CA ILE A 172 25.16 22.27 -0.54
C ILE A 172 25.23 23.66 -1.14
N VAL A 173 24.24 23.93 -2.00
CA VAL A 173 23.99 25.18 -2.73
C VAL A 173 24.81 25.36 -4.02
N SER A 174 24.24 24.93 -5.15
CA SER A 174 24.67 25.40 -6.48
C SER A 174 24.64 26.94 -6.54
N ALA A 175 25.67 27.56 -7.10
CA ALA A 175 25.77 29.03 -7.28
C ALA A 175 24.54 29.65 -8.00
N SER A 176 23.80 28.85 -8.77
CA SER A 176 22.53 29.20 -9.41
C SER A 176 21.38 29.45 -8.42
N GLN A 177 21.38 28.79 -7.26
CA GLN A 177 20.37 28.95 -6.22
C GLN A 177 20.63 30.21 -5.37
N LEU A 178 21.90 30.58 -5.12
CA LEU A 178 22.26 31.83 -4.43
C LEU A 178 21.90 33.06 -5.26
N THR A 179 22.16 33.02 -6.56
CA THR A 179 21.75 34.08 -7.48
C THR A 179 20.23 34.27 -7.49
N HIS A 180 19.45 33.18 -7.46
CA HIS A 180 17.99 33.27 -7.32
C HIS A 180 17.56 33.90 -5.96
N VAL A 181 18.25 33.64 -4.86
CA VAL A 181 17.94 34.23 -3.54
C VAL A 181 18.25 35.72 -3.51
N VAL A 182 19.36 36.15 -4.12
CA VAL A 182 19.74 37.56 -4.25
C VAL A 182 18.79 38.32 -5.19
N CYS A 183 18.38 37.74 -6.31
CA CYS A 183 17.41 38.37 -7.23
C CYS A 183 16.01 38.52 -6.62
N LYS A 184 15.60 37.63 -5.71
CA LYS A 184 14.32 37.71 -4.98
C LYS A 184 14.19 38.97 -4.11
N LEU A 185 15.31 39.58 -3.70
CA LEU A 185 15.31 40.83 -2.92
C LEU A 185 14.95 42.06 -3.77
N VAL A 186 15.08 41.95 -5.10
CA VAL A 186 14.84 43.04 -6.07
C VAL A 186 13.47 42.89 -6.78
N GLU A 187 12.80 41.74 -6.66
CA GLU A 187 11.51 41.51 -7.31
C GLU A 187 10.36 42.31 -6.66
N ARG A 188 9.64 43.13 -7.47
CA ARG A 188 8.40 43.78 -7.04
C ARG A 188 7.35 42.74 -6.64
N ARG A 189 6.88 42.81 -5.39
CA ARG A 189 5.90 41.87 -4.81
C ARG A 189 4.50 42.04 -5.38
N ARG A 190 4.21 41.30 -6.45
CA ARG A 190 2.95 40.59 -6.75
C ARG A 190 2.94 40.24 -8.24
N LYS A 191 3.21 38.98 -8.56
CA LYS A 191 2.95 38.44 -9.90
C LYS A 191 1.49 37.96 -9.91
N LEU A 192 0.66 38.53 -10.78
CA LEU A 192 -0.65 37.97 -11.11
C LEU A 192 -0.37 36.62 -11.80
N LYS A 193 -0.68 35.51 -11.12
CA LYS A 193 -0.23 34.11 -11.37
C LYS A 193 1.14 33.78 -10.74
N PRO A 194 1.17 33.24 -9.49
CA PRO A 194 2.39 32.70 -8.92
C PRO A 194 2.87 31.49 -9.72
N TRP A 195 4.18 31.40 -9.97
CA TRP A 195 4.80 30.21 -10.55
C TRP A 195 4.83 29.13 -9.47
N ARG A 196 4.28 27.95 -9.77
CA ARG A 196 4.36 26.81 -8.85
C ARG A 196 5.84 26.42 -8.76
N LYS A 197 6.44 26.59 -7.58
CA LYS A 197 7.78 26.08 -7.31
C LYS A 197 7.67 24.60 -7.00
N GLU A 198 8.48 23.79 -7.65
CA GLU A 198 8.64 22.40 -7.29
C GLU A 198 9.13 22.31 -5.84
N ARG A 199 8.59 21.34 -5.10
CA ARG A 199 8.95 21.13 -3.70
C ARG A 199 10.38 20.58 -3.66
N LYS A 200 11.18 21.04 -2.70
CA LYS A 200 12.55 20.56 -2.53
C LYS A 200 12.51 19.09 -2.10
N LYS A 201 13.17 18.21 -2.86
CA LYS A 201 13.36 16.82 -2.46
C LYS A 201 14.41 16.76 -1.35
N VAL A 202 14.12 15.98 -0.32
CA VAL A 202 14.95 15.79 0.88
C VAL A 202 15.44 14.34 0.86
N ALA A 203 16.72 14.13 1.16
CA ALA A 203 17.24 12.78 1.31
C ALA A 203 16.61 12.10 2.53
N ALA A 204 16.24 10.83 2.42
CA ALA A 204 15.58 10.09 3.52
C ALA A 204 16.39 10.09 4.84
N GLN A 205 17.71 10.30 4.75
CA GLN A 205 18.63 10.30 5.88
C GLN A 205 18.50 11.53 6.81
N THR A 206 17.81 12.60 6.38
CA THR A 206 17.67 13.84 7.16
C THR A 206 16.30 14.00 7.84
N VAL A 207 15.47 12.96 7.82
CA VAL A 207 14.07 13.01 8.29
C VAL A 207 13.92 12.30 9.63
N CYS A 208 13.28 12.95 10.60
CA CYS A 208 13.04 12.41 11.96
C CYS A 208 11.57 12.01 12.18
N ASP A 209 11.30 11.41 13.35
CA ASP A 209 9.95 11.03 13.78
C ASP A 209 8.94 12.18 13.70
N GLY A 210 7.84 11.96 12.97
CA GLY A 210 6.73 12.92 12.83
C GLY A 210 6.93 14.01 11.78
N ASP A 211 8.06 14.02 11.06
CA ASP A 211 8.30 14.97 9.98
C ASP A 211 7.57 14.61 8.69
N ILE A 212 7.25 13.32 8.49
CA ILE A 212 6.55 12.84 7.29
C ILE A 212 5.04 12.89 7.50
N LYS A 213 4.38 13.70 6.66
CA LYS A 213 2.91 13.78 6.58
C LYS A 213 2.46 13.41 5.19
N ILE A 214 1.43 12.57 5.11
CA ILE A 214 0.77 12.27 3.86
C ILE A 214 -0.39 13.26 3.72
N LEU A 215 -0.33 14.10 2.71
CA LEU A 215 -1.40 15.04 2.39
C LEU A 215 -2.29 14.39 1.33
N VAL A 216 -3.57 14.23 1.63
CA VAL A 216 -4.58 13.72 0.68
C VAL A 216 -5.67 14.77 0.54
N ARG A 217 -5.75 15.39 -0.63
CA ARG A 217 -6.77 16.37 -0.98
C ARG A 217 -7.83 15.73 -1.87
N ILE A 218 -9.08 15.82 -1.43
CA ILE A 218 -10.24 15.29 -2.12
C ILE A 218 -10.99 16.47 -2.74
N LEU A 219 -11.03 16.51 -4.07
CA LEU A 219 -11.59 17.64 -4.80
C LEU A 219 -13.08 17.47 -5.02
N ARG A 220 -13.47 16.50 -5.85
CA ARG A 220 -14.87 16.24 -6.24
C ARG A 220 -15.05 14.81 -6.71
N ALA A 221 -16.27 14.31 -6.64
CA ALA A 221 -16.68 13.06 -7.26
C ALA A 221 -17.71 13.30 -8.37
N TYR A 222 -17.84 12.34 -9.27
CA TYR A 222 -18.79 12.35 -10.37
C TYR A 222 -19.59 11.06 -10.39
N ASN A 223 -20.87 11.19 -10.74
CA ASN A 223 -21.81 10.09 -10.94
C ASN A 223 -21.87 9.12 -9.73
N ILE A 224 -21.91 9.64 -8.50
CA ILE A 224 -22.20 8.80 -7.33
C ILE A 224 -23.63 8.25 -7.46
N PRO A 225 -23.84 6.94 -7.25
CA PRO A 225 -25.16 6.34 -7.41
C PRO A 225 -26.13 6.90 -6.36
N THR A 226 -27.37 7.15 -6.79
CA THR A 226 -28.45 7.75 -5.99
C THR A 226 -29.32 6.69 -5.33
N ARG A 227 -29.96 6.97 -4.19
CA ARG A 227 -30.84 6.01 -3.52
C ARG A 227 -32.06 5.68 -4.40
N LYS A 228 -32.46 4.41 -4.47
CA LYS A 228 -33.69 3.98 -5.12
C LYS A 228 -34.87 4.59 -4.36
N THR A 229 -35.76 5.30 -5.07
CA THR A 229 -37.03 5.73 -4.51
C THR A 229 -37.86 4.49 -4.17
N ILE A 230 -38.06 4.23 -2.89
CA ILE A 230 -39.04 3.23 -2.46
C ILE A 230 -40.40 3.87 -2.76
N VAL A 231 -41.01 3.48 -3.89
CA VAL A 231 -42.44 3.67 -4.06
C VAL A 231 -43.08 2.73 -3.05
N SER A 232 -43.27 3.20 -1.82
CA SER A 232 -44.33 2.65 -1.00
C SER A 232 -45.57 2.80 -1.86
N ARG A 233 -46.12 1.68 -2.34
CA ARG A 233 -47.49 1.69 -2.86
C ARG A 233 -48.29 2.26 -1.71
N ALA A 234 -48.66 3.52 -1.79
CA ALA A 234 -49.67 4.10 -0.93
C ALA A 234 -50.84 3.14 -1.04
N LEU A 235 -51.05 2.32 -0.01
CA LEU A 235 -52.31 1.66 0.19
C LEU A 235 -53.32 2.81 0.17
N ASP A 236 -54.25 2.75 -0.78
CA ASP A 236 -55.35 3.70 -0.95
C ASP A 236 -55.91 4.06 0.43
N MET A 237 -55.45 5.18 0.98
CA MET A 237 -56.05 5.77 2.15
C MET A 237 -57.29 6.50 1.63
N PRO A 238 -58.48 6.10 2.06
CA PRO A 238 -59.66 6.67 1.47
C PRO A 238 -59.80 8.15 1.83
N THR A 239 -60.27 8.93 0.86
CA THR A 239 -60.33 10.39 0.80
C THR A 239 -61.25 11.06 1.85
N TYR A 240 -61.63 10.39 2.93
CA TYR A 240 -62.62 10.86 3.90
C TYR A 240 -62.08 11.25 5.29
N LEU A 241 -60.75 11.29 5.48
CA LEU A 241 -60.14 11.76 6.73
C LEU A 241 -59.32 13.06 6.62
N MET A 242 -59.52 13.86 5.57
CA MET A 242 -59.10 15.26 5.60
C MET A 242 -60.08 16.08 6.45
N SER A 243 -59.84 16.15 7.75
CA SER A 243 -60.56 17.07 8.62
C SER A 243 -59.98 18.48 8.53
N SER A 244 -60.87 19.42 8.34
CA SER A 244 -60.65 20.83 8.04
C SER A 244 -60.39 21.64 9.33
N MET A 245 -59.16 22.09 9.57
CA MET A 245 -58.82 23.21 10.46
C MET A 245 -57.42 23.72 10.02
N SER A 246 -57.07 24.99 9.82
CA SER A 246 -57.78 26.26 9.81
C SER A 246 -56.81 27.25 9.14
N ARG A 247 -57.23 27.92 8.06
CA ARG A 247 -56.53 29.08 7.50
C ARG A 247 -56.79 30.29 8.40
N LEU A 248 -55.75 31.01 8.83
CA LEU A 248 -55.83 32.44 9.18
C LEU A 248 -54.45 33.12 9.15
N ARG A 249 -54.28 34.01 8.16
CA ARG A 249 -53.45 35.24 8.04
C ARG A 249 -51.93 35.11 8.32
N HIS A 250 -51.03 35.45 7.40
CA HIS A 250 -50.91 36.73 6.68
C HIS A 250 -50.52 36.56 5.21
N LYS A 251 -50.97 37.52 4.40
CA LYS A 251 -50.79 37.62 2.97
C LYS A 251 -50.09 38.96 2.72
N GLU A 252 -48.83 38.95 2.31
CA GLU A 252 -48.27 40.02 1.47
C GLU A 252 -47.45 39.40 0.34
N THR A 253 -47.72 39.96 -0.83
CA THR A 253 -47.45 39.53 -2.21
C THR A 253 -45.99 39.61 -2.63
N ILE A 254 -45.44 38.50 -3.14
CA ILE A 254 -44.49 38.51 -4.27
C ILE A 254 -44.90 37.36 -5.21
N LYS A 255 -45.05 37.67 -6.50
CA LYS A 255 -45.40 36.72 -7.56
C LYS A 255 -44.28 35.68 -7.71
N SER A 256 -44.51 34.44 -7.31
CA SER A 256 -43.74 33.28 -7.77
C SER A 256 -44.60 32.40 -8.67
N VAL A 257 -44.04 32.09 -9.83
CA VAL A 257 -44.51 31.11 -10.80
C VAL A 257 -44.68 29.77 -10.09
N ALA A 258 -45.72 29.01 -10.50
CA ALA A 258 -46.10 27.71 -9.95
C ALA A 258 -44.90 26.80 -9.68
N SER A 259 -44.65 26.56 -8.39
CA SER A 259 -43.83 25.46 -7.88
C SER A 259 -44.72 24.66 -6.95
N ASP A 260 -45.62 23.87 -7.54
CA ASP A 260 -46.36 22.85 -6.80
C ASP A 260 -45.43 21.63 -6.65
N GLU A 261 -45.17 21.28 -5.39
CA GLU A 261 -44.67 19.99 -4.88
C GLU A 261 -43.21 19.58 -5.21
N ILE A 262 -42.24 20.28 -4.59
CA ILE A 262 -40.92 19.71 -4.30
C ILE A 262 -41.05 18.89 -3.00
N LEU A 263 -41.51 17.65 -3.12
CA LEU A 263 -41.33 16.63 -2.09
C LEU A 263 -40.04 15.88 -2.43
N ASN A 264 -38.95 16.25 -1.74
CA ASN A 264 -37.64 15.57 -1.64
C ASN A 264 -37.36 14.52 -2.73
N GLU A 265 -36.71 14.93 -3.82
CA GLU A 265 -35.86 13.99 -4.55
C GLU A 265 -34.77 13.52 -3.57
N ASP A 266 -34.75 12.22 -3.23
CA ASP A 266 -33.81 11.62 -2.28
C ASP A 266 -32.34 11.77 -2.75
N THR A 267 -31.75 12.92 -2.44
CA THR A 267 -30.34 13.21 -2.71
C THR A 267 -29.44 12.38 -1.81
N VAL A 268 -28.46 11.70 -2.40
CA VAL A 268 -27.37 11.03 -1.68
C VAL A 268 -26.51 12.08 -0.99
N ASN A 269 -26.01 11.77 0.21
CA ASN A 269 -25.18 12.65 1.03
C ASN A 269 -23.79 12.03 1.23
N PRO A 270 -22.93 12.10 0.20
CA PRO A 270 -21.65 11.42 0.24
C PRO A 270 -20.60 12.16 1.07
N PHE A 271 -19.76 11.39 1.74
CA PHE A 271 -18.50 11.84 2.36
C PHE A 271 -17.41 10.80 2.09
N VAL A 272 -16.15 11.19 2.28
CA VAL A 272 -14.99 10.34 1.97
C VAL A 272 -14.18 10.11 3.23
N GLU A 273 -13.82 8.85 3.50
CA GLU A 273 -12.89 8.47 4.55
C GLU A 273 -11.55 8.04 3.96
N VAL A 274 -10.46 8.58 4.49
CA VAL A 274 -9.09 8.17 4.18
C VAL A 274 -8.54 7.39 5.35
N SER A 275 -8.11 6.15 5.11
CA SER A 275 -7.50 5.30 6.14
C SER A 275 -6.10 4.82 5.76
N PHE A 276 -5.21 4.85 6.76
CA PHE A 276 -3.82 4.41 6.66
C PHE A 276 -3.32 3.98 8.04
N GLN A 277 -2.67 2.82 8.15
CA GLN A 277 -2.11 2.30 9.42
C GLN A 277 -3.11 2.33 10.61
N HIS A 278 -4.37 1.95 10.39
CA HIS A 278 -5.46 1.99 11.38
C HIS A 278 -5.90 3.39 11.85
N THR A 279 -5.34 4.46 11.30
CA THR A 279 -5.87 5.81 11.46
C THR A 279 -6.91 6.08 10.39
N VAL A 280 -8.02 6.74 10.76
CA VAL A 280 -9.13 7.06 9.86
C VAL A 280 -9.44 8.55 9.98
N TYR A 281 -9.51 9.23 8.84
CA TYR A 281 -9.87 10.63 8.73
C TYR A 281 -11.05 10.77 7.76
N GLN A 282 -11.95 11.73 7.98
CA GLN A 282 -13.16 11.92 7.17
C GLN A 282 -13.29 13.36 6.67
N THR A 283 -13.86 13.53 5.47
CA THR A 283 -14.27 14.84 4.95
C THR A 283 -15.60 15.30 5.55
N SER A 284 -16.01 16.53 5.25
CA SER A 284 -17.41 16.95 5.43
C SER A 284 -18.37 16.19 4.50
N THR A 285 -19.65 16.14 4.89
CA THR A 285 -20.72 15.57 4.07
C THR A 285 -21.18 16.59 3.03
N ALA A 286 -21.22 16.19 1.77
CA ALA A 286 -21.77 16.97 0.66
C ALA A 286 -23.09 16.35 0.18
N SER A 287 -23.92 17.08 -0.57
CA SER A 287 -25.19 16.57 -1.10
C SER A 287 -25.15 16.40 -2.63
N GLY A 288 -25.87 15.39 -3.12
CA GLY A 288 -26.05 15.09 -4.54
C GLY A 288 -25.08 14.04 -5.10
N SER A 289 -25.30 13.67 -6.37
CA SER A 289 -24.50 12.67 -7.10
C SER A 289 -23.14 13.20 -7.61
N HIS A 290 -22.91 14.50 -7.54
CA HIS A 290 -21.69 15.16 -8.02
C HIS A 290 -21.10 16.10 -6.96
N PRO A 291 -20.72 15.59 -5.77
CA PRO A 291 -20.25 16.41 -4.66
C PRO A 291 -18.89 17.06 -4.95
N CYS A 292 -18.68 18.23 -4.35
CA CYS A 292 -17.41 18.94 -4.35
C CYS A 292 -17.02 19.27 -2.89
N TRP A 293 -15.96 18.65 -2.38
CA TRP A 293 -15.46 18.86 -1.02
C TRP A 293 -14.35 19.90 -1.00
N ASN A 294 -13.36 19.72 -1.88
CA ASN A 294 -12.15 20.54 -1.92
C ASN A 294 -11.41 20.63 -0.57
N GLU A 295 -11.34 19.51 0.15
CA GLU A 295 -10.75 19.40 1.48
C GLU A 295 -9.39 18.71 1.45
N GLU A 296 -8.45 19.16 2.29
CA GLU A 296 -7.13 18.55 2.49
C GLU A 296 -7.11 17.80 3.83
N ILE A 297 -6.87 16.50 3.77
CA ILE A 297 -6.69 15.62 4.92
C ILE A 297 -5.19 15.42 5.13
N LYS A 298 -4.75 15.62 6.37
CA LYS A 298 -3.38 15.34 6.81
C LYS A 298 -3.38 14.02 7.54
N VAL A 299 -2.79 13.01 6.91
CA VAL A 299 -2.67 11.67 7.44
C VAL A 299 -1.29 11.55 8.07
N ASP A 300 -1.27 11.15 9.33
CA ASP A 300 -0.04 10.91 10.07
C ASP A 300 0.59 9.59 9.61
N PHE A 301 1.92 9.57 9.49
CA PHE A 301 2.68 8.39 9.05
C PHE A 301 3.60 7.93 10.19
N ILE A 302 3.54 6.65 10.53
CA ILE A 302 4.40 6.04 11.54
C ILE A 302 5.21 4.94 10.86
N SER A 303 6.54 5.10 10.81
CA SER A 303 7.40 4.04 10.28
C SER A 303 7.46 2.86 11.26
N PRO A 304 7.36 1.60 10.79
CA PRO A 304 7.63 0.44 11.64
C PRO A 304 9.01 0.56 12.26
N GLY A 305 9.06 0.75 13.57
CA GLY A 305 10.29 0.92 14.32
C GLY A 305 10.98 2.28 14.21
N HIS A 306 10.28 3.35 13.80
CA HIS A 306 10.85 4.72 13.80
C HIS A 306 12.04 4.94 12.85
N ASP A 307 12.35 3.97 11.99
CA ASP A 307 13.40 4.10 10.98
C ASP A 307 12.83 4.71 9.69
N TYR A 308 13.18 5.97 9.40
CA TYR A 308 12.79 6.69 8.17
C TYR A 308 13.79 6.54 7.03
N SER A 309 14.70 5.57 7.14
CA SER A 309 15.63 5.24 6.05
C SER A 309 14.87 4.83 4.79
N LEU A 310 15.41 5.14 3.61
CA LEU A 310 14.77 4.80 2.33
C LEU A 310 14.53 3.30 2.17
N SER A 311 15.45 2.48 2.69
CA SER A 311 15.31 1.02 2.76
C SER A 311 14.10 0.61 3.58
N SER A 312 13.90 1.18 4.77
CA SER A 312 12.75 0.87 5.63
C SER A 312 11.45 1.34 4.99
N LEU A 313 11.42 2.56 4.46
CA LEU A 313 10.25 3.10 3.75
C LEU A 313 9.87 2.28 2.49
N SER A 314 10.86 1.77 1.76
CA SER A 314 10.63 0.91 0.59
C SER A 314 10.09 -0.48 0.94
N LYS A 315 10.29 -0.94 2.20
CA LYS A 315 9.76 -2.22 2.69
C LYS A 315 8.30 -2.11 3.10
N ILE A 316 7.78 -0.91 3.31
CA ILE A 316 6.38 -0.69 3.70
C ILE A 316 5.47 -1.06 2.53
N LYS A 317 4.60 -2.04 2.78
CA LYS A 317 3.61 -2.53 1.81
C LYS A 317 2.19 -2.06 2.13
N ASP A 318 2.06 -1.16 3.12
CA ASP A 318 0.77 -0.65 3.55
C ASP A 318 0.09 0.14 2.42
N ASN A 319 -1.22 -0.05 2.30
CA ASN A 319 -2.06 0.65 1.34
C ASN A 319 -2.76 1.83 2.00
N ILE A 320 -2.96 2.88 1.22
CA ILE A 320 -3.83 4.00 1.57
C ILE A 320 -5.19 3.71 0.96
N TYR A 321 -6.22 3.67 1.80
CA TYR A 321 -7.60 3.44 1.38
C TYR A 321 -8.35 4.76 1.36
N ILE A 322 -9.09 5.00 0.29
CA ILE A 322 -10.00 6.13 0.15
C ILE A 322 -11.39 5.55 -0.11
N ASN A 323 -12.24 5.57 0.90
CA ASN A 323 -13.58 4.99 0.88
C ASN A 323 -14.64 6.07 0.72
N ILE A 324 -15.61 5.85 -0.16
CA ILE A 324 -16.77 6.72 -0.33
C ILE A 324 -17.95 6.13 0.43
N PHE A 325 -18.54 6.93 1.31
CA PHE A 325 -19.72 6.56 2.08
C PHE A 325 -20.87 7.51 1.79
N ASP A 326 -22.10 7.03 1.98
CA ASP A 326 -23.32 7.82 1.98
C ASP A 326 -23.89 7.88 3.41
N GLU A 327 -24.15 9.09 3.88
CA GLU A 327 -24.72 9.36 5.19
C GLU A 327 -26.25 9.46 5.13
N MET A 328 -26.94 8.60 5.86
CA MET A 328 -28.38 8.68 6.04
C MET A 328 -28.73 9.00 7.49
N ILE A 329 -29.51 10.05 7.69
CA ILE A 329 -30.07 10.40 8.98
C ILE A 329 -31.48 9.82 9.01
N VAL A 330 -31.76 8.92 9.96
CA VAL A 330 -33.10 8.39 10.19
C VAL A 330 -33.63 8.96 11.50
N GLU A 331 -34.69 9.76 11.40
CA GLU A 331 -35.39 10.32 12.56
C GLU A 331 -36.35 9.30 13.16
N LYS A 332 -36.32 9.10 14.49
CA LYS A 332 -37.32 8.31 15.19
C LYS A 332 -38.64 9.10 15.29
N HIS A 333 -39.73 8.53 14.78
CA HIS A 333 -41.08 8.88 15.23
C HIS A 333 -41.48 7.96 16.39
N GLU A 334 -41.20 8.35 17.63
CA GLU A 334 -41.81 7.70 18.79
C GLU A 334 -43.24 8.24 18.96
N ASN A 335 -44.25 7.40 18.66
CA ASN A 335 -45.68 7.76 18.76
C ASN A 335 -46.19 8.00 20.19
N HIS A 336 -45.32 7.96 21.21
CA HIS A 336 -45.66 8.29 22.59
C HIS A 336 -44.50 9.00 23.30
N CYS A 337 -44.23 10.25 22.95
CA CYS A 337 -43.37 11.10 23.78
C CYS A 337 -44.08 12.40 24.14
N PHE A 338 -44.11 12.74 25.43
CA PHE A 338 -44.55 14.04 25.91
C PHE A 338 -43.65 15.14 25.33
N LYS A 339 -44.24 16.27 24.97
CA LYS A 339 -43.63 17.42 24.29
C LYS A 339 -42.44 18.04 25.05
N SER A 340 -41.27 17.40 25.05
CA SER A 340 -39.98 17.99 25.45
C SER A 340 -38.73 17.13 25.17
N CYS A 341 -38.82 15.95 24.55
CA CYS A 341 -37.62 15.14 24.26
C CYS A 341 -37.18 15.32 22.80
N SER A 342 -35.92 15.71 22.61
CA SER A 342 -35.25 15.74 21.31
C SER A 342 -35.37 14.37 20.63
N GLY A 343 -35.91 14.35 19.40
CA GLY A 343 -35.94 13.16 18.57
C GLY A 343 -34.53 12.57 18.47
N HIS A 344 -34.36 11.31 18.86
CA HIS A 344 -33.07 10.64 18.72
C HIS A 344 -32.93 10.26 17.24
N SER A 345 -32.11 11.00 16.49
CA SER A 345 -31.74 10.68 15.12
C SER A 345 -30.60 9.67 15.12
N HIS A 346 -30.70 8.60 14.34
CA HIS A 346 -29.60 7.67 14.12
C HIS A 346 -28.92 7.97 12.78
N ILE A 347 -27.59 8.04 12.79
CA ILE A 347 -26.78 8.21 11.58
C ILE A 347 -26.37 6.82 11.07
N ARG A 348 -26.65 6.56 9.81
CA ARG A 348 -26.24 5.34 9.10
C ARG A 348 -25.22 5.70 8.03
N LYS A 349 -24.10 4.97 8.01
CA LYS A 349 -23.08 5.05 6.96
C LYS A 349 -23.24 3.86 6.02
N ASN A 350 -23.39 4.10 4.71
CA ASN A 350 -23.42 3.07 3.69
C ASN A 350 -22.19 3.21 2.79
N TRP A 351 -21.33 2.19 2.72
CA TRP A 351 -20.17 2.22 1.82
C TRP A 351 -20.60 2.03 0.36
N LEU A 352 -20.07 2.86 -0.53
CA LEU A 352 -20.39 2.87 -1.96
C LEU A 352 -19.24 2.33 -2.84
N GLY A 353 -18.00 2.43 -2.37
CA GLY A 353 -16.83 1.98 -3.11
C GLY A 353 -15.52 2.51 -2.55
N SER A 354 -14.40 2.03 -3.09
CA SER A 354 -13.07 2.43 -2.63
C SER A 354 -12.07 2.66 -3.77
N ILE A 355 -11.07 3.47 -3.48
CA ILE A 355 -9.83 3.58 -4.25
C ILE A 355 -8.69 3.22 -3.31
N VAL A 356 -7.78 2.37 -3.80
CA VAL A 356 -6.67 1.86 -3.00
C VAL A 356 -5.39 2.04 -3.81
N PHE A 357 -4.36 2.58 -3.17
CA PHE A 357 -3.02 2.62 -3.75
C PHE A 357 -1.96 2.41 -2.67
N PRO A 358 -0.83 1.75 -3.02
CA PRO A 358 0.22 1.45 -2.06
C PRO A 358 1.02 2.71 -1.69
N PHE A 359 1.49 2.80 -0.45
CA PHE A 359 2.37 3.89 -0.01
C PHE A 359 3.64 4.01 -0.89
N SER A 360 4.15 2.87 -1.37
CA SER A 360 5.29 2.83 -2.29
C SER A 360 5.06 3.60 -3.60
N ALA A 361 3.82 3.75 -4.08
CA ALA A 361 3.51 4.54 -5.26
C ALA A 361 3.75 6.04 -5.02
N LEU A 362 3.32 6.56 -3.85
CA LEU A 362 3.58 7.95 -3.46
C LEU A 362 5.08 8.21 -3.29
N LEU A 363 5.82 7.26 -2.72
CA LEU A 363 7.27 7.37 -2.54
C LEU A 363 8.01 7.43 -3.88
N GLN A 364 7.57 6.63 -4.87
CA GLN A 364 8.17 6.60 -6.21
C GLN A 364 7.83 7.84 -7.04
N GLN A 365 6.58 8.33 -6.98
CA GLN A 365 6.07 9.34 -7.91
C GLN A 365 6.04 10.76 -7.35
N SER A 366 6.32 10.97 -6.05
CA SER A 366 6.27 12.25 -5.34
C SER A 366 4.88 12.90 -5.24
N GLU A 367 4.02 12.76 -6.24
CA GLU A 367 2.60 13.14 -6.22
C GLU A 367 1.74 12.13 -7.01
N VAL A 368 0.54 11.87 -6.51
CA VAL A 368 -0.52 11.13 -7.21
C VAL A 368 -1.68 12.10 -7.41
N SER A 369 -1.94 12.49 -8.65
CA SER A 369 -3.01 13.45 -8.94
C SER A 369 -3.78 13.05 -10.19
N GLY A 370 -5.11 13.07 -10.12
CA GLY A 370 -5.94 12.66 -11.23
C GLY A 370 -7.39 12.39 -10.85
N THR A 371 -8.19 12.08 -11.87
CA THR A 371 -9.55 11.56 -11.70
C THR A 371 -9.51 10.07 -11.91
N PHE A 372 -9.85 9.31 -10.88
CA PHE A 372 -9.74 7.86 -10.84
C PHE A 372 -11.13 7.23 -10.79
N GLN A 373 -11.27 6.09 -11.46
CA GLN A 373 -12.47 5.27 -11.34
C GLN A 373 -12.49 4.62 -9.95
N VAL A 374 -13.63 4.69 -9.28
CA VAL A 374 -13.84 4.06 -7.97
C VAL A 374 -14.14 2.57 -8.19
N ASN A 375 -13.53 1.70 -7.38
CA ASN A 375 -13.89 0.28 -7.36
C ASN A 375 -15.20 0.13 -6.58
N ILE A 376 -16.27 -0.07 -7.33
CA ILE A 376 -17.63 -0.24 -6.81
C ILE A 376 -17.92 -1.74 -6.72
N PRO A 377 -18.60 -2.20 -5.66
CA PRO A 377 -18.97 -3.61 -5.57
C PRO A 377 -19.89 -4.01 -6.73
N PRO A 378 -19.88 -5.28 -7.16
CA PRO A 378 -20.74 -5.75 -8.26
C PRO A 378 -22.24 -5.51 -8.03
N VAL A 379 -22.66 -5.41 -6.77
CA VAL A 379 -24.06 -5.24 -6.38
C VAL A 379 -24.18 -4.11 -5.35
N LEU A 380 -24.85 -3.03 -5.72
CA LEU A 380 -25.23 -1.94 -4.81
C LEU A 380 -26.73 -1.99 -4.52
N LEU A 381 -27.10 -2.64 -3.42
CA LEU A 381 -28.50 -2.73 -3.00
C LEU A 381 -29.04 -1.37 -2.54
N GLY A 382 -30.23 -1.02 -3.03
CA GLY A 382 -30.89 0.24 -2.66
C GLY A 382 -30.38 1.48 -3.40
N TYR A 383 -29.47 1.33 -4.36
CA TYR A 383 -28.98 2.44 -5.18
C TYR A 383 -29.25 2.23 -6.68
N THR A 384 -29.41 3.32 -7.41
CA THR A 384 -29.58 3.41 -8.86
C THR A 384 -28.73 4.51 -9.43
N TRP A 385 -28.21 4.27 -10.63
CA TRP A 385 -27.48 5.27 -11.39
C TRP A 385 -28.40 6.41 -11.82
N SER A 386 -27.92 7.63 -11.64
CA SER A 386 -28.66 8.83 -12.04
C SER A 386 -28.77 8.89 -13.58
N LYS A 387 -29.94 9.29 -14.10
CA LYS A 387 -30.17 9.41 -15.56
C LYS A 387 -29.44 10.60 -16.19
N THR A 388 -29.03 11.57 -15.37
CA THR A 388 -28.27 12.77 -15.73
C THR A 388 -26.77 12.50 -15.66
N TYR A 389 -26.27 11.69 -16.60
CA TYR A 389 -24.84 11.46 -16.75
C TYR A 389 -24.17 12.68 -17.40
N VAL A 390 -23.18 13.25 -16.72
CA VAL A 390 -22.27 14.25 -17.28
C VAL A 390 -20.88 13.62 -17.30
N SER A 391 -20.35 13.30 -18.48
CA SER A 391 -19.01 12.76 -18.60
C SER A 391 -17.95 13.79 -18.16
N PRO A 392 -16.83 13.37 -17.53
CA PRO A 392 -15.74 14.29 -17.18
C PRO A 392 -15.07 14.97 -18.40
N LYS A 393 -15.31 14.46 -19.63
CA LYS A 393 -14.89 15.00 -20.92
C LYS A 393 -15.93 14.66 -22.00
N GLU A 394 -16.26 15.59 -22.89
CA GLU A 394 -17.42 15.55 -23.81
C GLU A 394 -17.33 14.57 -25.01
N ASP A 395 -16.26 13.79 -25.18
CA ASP A 395 -16.07 12.97 -26.39
C ASP A 395 -15.88 11.47 -26.11
N TYR A 396 -16.96 10.68 -25.96
CA TYR A 396 -16.87 9.21 -25.98
C TYR A 396 -18.08 8.52 -26.63
N ASN A 397 -17.80 7.66 -27.61
CA ASN A 397 -18.68 6.60 -28.11
C ASN A 397 -18.00 5.26 -27.82
N GLY A 398 -18.61 4.36 -27.04
CA GLY A 398 -18.28 2.93 -27.12
C GLY A 398 -18.20 2.07 -25.86
N GLN A 399 -18.40 2.57 -24.65
CA GLN A 399 -18.54 1.73 -23.44
C GLN A 399 -19.73 2.21 -22.61
N ASN A 400 -20.44 1.27 -21.95
CA ASN A 400 -21.54 1.57 -21.03
C ASN A 400 -21.03 2.27 -19.76
N LEU A 401 -20.49 3.49 -19.89
CA LEU A 401 -19.99 4.35 -18.81
C LEU A 401 -21.11 4.89 -17.90
N LYS A 402 -22.36 4.47 -18.12
CA LYS A 402 -23.51 4.89 -17.31
C LYS A 402 -23.38 4.43 -15.84
N GLU A 403 -22.52 3.45 -15.56
CA GLU A 403 -22.42 2.77 -14.27
C GLU A 403 -21.04 2.87 -13.61
N CYS A 404 -20.36 4.02 -13.73
CA CYS A 404 -19.07 4.26 -13.09
C CYS A 404 -19.08 5.56 -12.25
N THR A 405 -18.51 5.49 -11.05
CA THR A 405 -18.21 6.66 -10.20
C THR A 405 -16.76 7.04 -10.36
N PHE A 406 -16.48 8.35 -10.42
CA PHE A 406 -15.12 8.87 -10.50
C PHE A 406 -14.81 9.79 -9.32
N LEU A 407 -13.60 9.73 -8.78
CA LEU A 407 -13.14 10.59 -7.70
C LEU A 407 -11.85 11.31 -8.11
N ASN A 408 -11.81 12.63 -7.90
CA ASN A 408 -10.63 13.44 -8.15
C ASN A 408 -9.81 13.61 -6.86
N ILE A 409 -8.61 13.05 -6.87
CA ILE A 409 -7.72 12.95 -5.71
C ILE A 409 -6.38 13.62 -6.06
N PHE A 410 -5.81 14.32 -5.08
CA PHE A 410 -4.42 14.78 -5.08
C PHE A 410 -3.75 14.29 -3.79
N ALA A 411 -2.73 13.45 -3.88
CA ALA A 411 -1.99 12.93 -2.73
C ALA A 411 -0.47 13.17 -2.87
N THR A 412 0.22 13.52 -1.79
CA THR A 412 1.67 13.78 -1.77
C THR A 412 2.24 13.52 -0.38
N ILE A 413 3.54 13.22 -0.33
CA ILE A 413 4.31 13.14 0.92
C ILE A 413 5.00 14.48 1.19
N GLU A 414 4.98 14.95 2.43
CA GLU A 414 5.69 16.13 2.90
C GLU A 414 6.63 15.75 4.06
N PRO A 415 7.95 15.98 3.97
CA PRO A 415 8.71 16.47 2.81
C PRO A 415 8.80 15.41 1.68
N GLN A 416 9.05 15.85 0.44
CA GLN A 416 9.25 14.90 -0.68
C GLN A 416 10.58 14.18 -0.54
N ILE A 417 10.57 12.85 -0.58
CA ILE A 417 11.77 12.02 -0.38
C ILE A 417 12.37 11.67 -1.74
N SER A 418 13.69 11.78 -1.90
CA SER A 418 14.37 11.34 -3.12
C SER A 418 14.43 9.81 -3.19
N TYR A 419 13.65 9.21 -4.08
CA TYR A 419 13.70 7.76 -4.34
C TYR A 419 14.86 7.40 -5.26
N ILE A 420 15.91 6.75 -4.72
CA ILE A 420 17.02 6.22 -5.53
C ILE A 420 16.76 4.73 -5.78
N THR A 421 16.57 4.35 -7.03
CA THR A 421 16.57 2.94 -7.43
C THR A 421 18.02 2.44 -7.50
N CYS A 422 18.48 1.74 -6.45
CA CYS A 422 19.77 1.04 -6.48
C CYS A 422 19.74 0.01 -7.63
N ASN A 423 20.43 0.34 -8.72
CA ASN A 423 20.82 -0.65 -9.71
C ASN A 423 22.22 -1.11 -9.31
N PRO A 424 22.41 -2.32 -8.76
CA PRO A 424 23.75 -2.82 -8.55
C PRO A 424 24.43 -2.93 -9.92
N GLU A 425 25.45 -2.11 -10.18
CA GLU A 425 26.37 -2.35 -11.27
C GLU A 425 27.27 -3.50 -10.86
N LEU A 426 27.43 -4.50 -11.73
CA LEU A 426 28.23 -5.66 -11.43
C LEU A 426 28.82 -6.29 -12.67
N ASP A 427 30.14 -6.37 -12.65
CA ASP A 427 30.97 -7.13 -13.56
C ASP A 427 31.14 -8.56 -13.02
N LYS A 428 30.47 -9.52 -13.65
CA LYS A 428 31.02 -10.84 -13.99
C LYS A 428 29.97 -11.68 -14.71
N PHE A 429 30.36 -12.22 -15.86
CA PHE A 429 29.52 -12.99 -16.77
C PHE A 429 29.99 -14.44 -16.86
N SER A 430 29.04 -15.33 -17.12
CA SER A 430 29.30 -16.65 -17.71
C SER A 430 28.36 -16.86 -18.91
N ASP A 431 28.97 -17.41 -19.96
CA ASP A 431 28.51 -18.16 -21.13
C ASP A 431 27.72 -17.49 -22.27
N GLN A 432 27.39 -16.19 -22.21
CA GLN A 432 27.00 -15.39 -23.40
C GLN A 432 27.48 -13.92 -23.31
N ILE A 433 28.80 -13.74 -23.21
CA ILE A 433 29.46 -12.45 -22.89
C ILE A 433 29.03 -11.33 -23.84
N ASP A 434 29.02 -11.57 -25.15
CA ASP A 434 28.74 -10.53 -26.17
C ASP A 434 27.31 -9.94 -26.08
N VAL A 435 26.32 -10.78 -25.73
CA VAL A 435 24.91 -10.36 -25.69
C VAL A 435 24.62 -9.59 -24.40
N LEU A 436 25.19 -10.01 -23.27
CA LEU A 436 25.02 -9.35 -21.98
C LEU A 436 25.78 -8.01 -21.93
N GLU A 437 26.99 -7.95 -22.50
CA GLU A 437 27.74 -6.70 -22.64
C GLU A 437 26.97 -5.71 -23.52
N ARG A 438 26.40 -6.17 -24.65
CA ARG A 438 25.51 -5.36 -25.48
C ARG A 438 24.29 -4.87 -24.71
N ALA A 439 23.69 -5.71 -23.87
CA ALA A 439 22.56 -5.33 -23.03
C ALA A 439 22.92 -4.24 -22.00
N GLN A 440 24.13 -4.27 -21.46
CA GLN A 440 24.63 -3.21 -20.58
C GLN A 440 24.92 -1.91 -21.35
N ILE A 441 25.58 -1.98 -22.50
CA ILE A 441 25.84 -0.81 -23.37
C ILE A 441 24.51 -0.18 -23.80
N PHE A 442 23.54 -1.01 -24.19
CA PHE A 442 22.19 -0.56 -24.54
C PHE A 442 21.51 0.15 -23.36
N LYS A 443 21.57 -0.43 -22.15
CA LYS A 443 21.02 0.18 -20.93
C LYS A 443 21.68 1.53 -20.62
N LYS A 444 23.01 1.62 -20.67
CA LYS A 444 23.77 2.86 -20.45
C LYS A 444 23.42 3.92 -21.50
N SER A 445 23.36 3.53 -22.78
CA SER A 445 23.00 4.43 -23.88
C SER A 445 21.57 4.97 -23.77
N CYS A 446 20.60 4.12 -23.40
CA CYS A 446 19.21 4.54 -23.23
C CYS A 446 19.04 5.47 -22.03
N LYS A 447 19.69 5.17 -20.89
CA LYS A 447 19.67 6.04 -19.70
C LYS A 447 20.34 7.39 -19.95
N ALA A 448 21.40 7.43 -20.77
CA ALA A 448 22.03 8.70 -21.15
C ALA A 448 21.10 9.58 -22.00
N MET A 449 20.25 8.98 -22.85
CA MET A 449 19.26 9.71 -23.64
C MET A 449 18.03 10.13 -22.81
N PHE A 450 17.53 9.24 -21.96
CA PHE A 450 16.32 9.45 -21.16
C PHE A 450 16.52 8.93 -19.72
N PRO A 451 16.99 9.78 -18.78
CA PRO A 451 17.36 9.35 -17.43
C PRO A 451 16.20 8.79 -16.60
N ASN A 452 14.98 9.29 -16.83
CA ASN A 452 13.80 8.96 -16.03
C ASN A 452 13.01 7.75 -16.53
N ARG A 453 13.34 7.21 -17.71
CA ARG A 453 12.60 6.08 -18.31
C ARG A 453 13.08 4.75 -17.78
N ARG A 454 12.14 3.86 -17.47
CA ARG A 454 12.44 2.52 -16.98
C ARG A 454 12.98 1.63 -18.12
N ILE A 455 14.06 0.90 -17.83
CA ILE A 455 14.62 -0.08 -18.76
C ILE A 455 15.09 -1.32 -18.01
N VAL A 456 14.61 -2.49 -18.43
CA VAL A 456 15.00 -3.79 -17.90
C VAL A 456 15.36 -4.68 -19.09
N THR A 457 16.65 -5.04 -19.19
CA THR A 457 17.16 -5.93 -20.25
C THR A 457 17.50 -7.31 -19.72
N THR A 458 17.90 -7.39 -18.45
CA THR A 458 18.43 -8.59 -17.81
C THR A 458 17.91 -8.73 -16.38
N VAL A 459 17.73 -9.97 -15.93
CA VAL A 459 17.28 -10.38 -14.60
C VAL A 459 18.14 -11.54 -14.09
N PHE A 460 18.24 -11.70 -12.77
CA PHE A 460 18.96 -12.82 -12.18
C PHE A 460 18.06 -14.06 -12.10
N ASN A 461 18.58 -15.23 -12.45
CA ASN A 461 17.93 -16.50 -12.14
C ASN A 461 18.11 -16.89 -10.67
N ASP A 462 17.55 -18.03 -10.30
CA ASP A 462 17.67 -18.68 -8.99
C ASP A 462 19.12 -19.03 -8.60
N GLU A 463 20.00 -19.23 -9.59
CA GLU A 463 21.42 -19.46 -9.38
C GLU A 463 22.23 -18.16 -9.12
N GLY A 464 21.64 -16.99 -9.40
CA GLY A 464 22.29 -15.68 -9.31
C GLY A 464 23.06 -15.28 -10.58
N ILE A 465 22.78 -15.94 -11.70
CA ILE A 465 23.31 -15.66 -13.03
C ILE A 465 22.41 -14.64 -13.74
N GLN A 466 23.02 -13.64 -14.35
CA GLN A 466 22.31 -12.62 -15.10
C GLN A 466 21.92 -13.14 -16.49
N ILE A 467 20.62 -13.09 -16.79
CA ILE A 467 20.03 -13.63 -18.02
C ILE A 467 19.11 -12.59 -18.67
N LEU A 468 19.00 -12.61 -19.99
CA LEU A 468 18.05 -11.77 -20.74
C LEU A 468 16.59 -12.05 -20.34
N VAL A 469 15.80 -10.99 -20.20
CA VAL A 469 14.38 -11.08 -19.85
C VAL A 469 13.58 -11.86 -20.91
N THR A 470 13.97 -11.76 -22.18
CA THR A 470 13.31 -12.43 -23.31
C THR A 470 13.22 -13.95 -23.14
N ARG A 471 14.15 -14.57 -22.39
CA ARG A 471 14.15 -16.03 -22.15
C ARG A 471 13.02 -16.52 -21.25
N TYR A 472 12.33 -15.61 -20.55
CA TYR A 472 11.15 -15.93 -19.73
C TYR A 472 9.83 -15.89 -20.50
N ILE A 473 9.86 -15.43 -21.76
CA ILE A 473 8.69 -15.40 -22.64
C ILE A 473 8.65 -16.69 -23.47
N LYS A 474 7.55 -17.42 -23.36
CA LYS A 474 7.26 -18.66 -24.08
C LYS A 474 5.77 -18.94 -23.98
N ALA A 475 5.14 -19.48 -25.03
CA ALA A 475 3.76 -19.94 -24.93
C ALA A 475 3.63 -21.02 -23.83
N LEU A 476 2.78 -20.77 -22.83
CA LEU A 476 2.53 -21.70 -21.72
C LEU A 476 1.03 -21.98 -21.60
N ASN A 477 0.67 -23.24 -21.39
CA ASN A 477 -0.71 -23.67 -21.24
C ASN A 477 -1.33 -23.04 -19.98
N PRO A 478 -2.49 -22.36 -20.07
CA PRO A 478 -3.24 -21.93 -18.89
C PRO A 478 -4.00 -23.12 -18.26
N PRO A 479 -4.47 -23.00 -17.01
CA PRO A 479 -5.32 -24.00 -16.38
C PRO A 479 -6.65 -24.17 -17.14
N GLN A 480 -7.21 -25.39 -17.13
CA GLN A 480 -8.41 -25.75 -17.91
C GLN A 480 -9.62 -24.83 -17.65
N GLN A 481 -9.84 -24.44 -16.39
CA GLN A 481 -10.91 -23.53 -16.01
C GLN A 481 -10.78 -22.15 -16.69
N LEU A 482 -9.55 -21.68 -16.95
CA LEU A 482 -9.31 -20.45 -17.68
C LEU A 482 -9.51 -20.62 -19.19
N LEU A 483 -9.24 -21.81 -19.74
CA LEU A 483 -9.55 -22.11 -21.14
C LEU A 483 -11.06 -21.97 -21.41
N ASP A 484 -11.88 -22.54 -20.53
CA ASP A 484 -13.35 -22.48 -20.65
C ASP A 484 -13.88 -21.05 -20.52
N ILE A 485 -13.34 -20.27 -19.56
CA ILE A 485 -13.71 -18.86 -19.37
C ILE A 485 -13.27 -17.99 -20.56
N PHE A 486 -12.08 -18.20 -21.11
CA PHE A 486 -11.56 -17.44 -22.26
C PHE A 486 -12.39 -17.66 -23.53
N LEU A 487 -13.02 -18.83 -23.69
CA LEU A 487 -13.94 -19.11 -24.80
C LEU A 487 -15.27 -18.33 -24.70
N HIS A 488 -15.65 -17.90 -23.50
CA HIS A 488 -16.92 -17.22 -23.24
C HIS A 488 -16.79 -15.71 -22.99
N ASP A 489 -15.67 -15.23 -22.42
CA ASP A 489 -15.38 -13.80 -22.23
C ASP A 489 -13.86 -13.55 -22.07
N SER A 490 -13.27 -12.74 -22.96
CA SER A 490 -11.84 -12.40 -22.93
C SER A 490 -11.44 -11.56 -21.71
N ASN A 491 -12.40 -10.91 -21.05
CA ASN A 491 -12.13 -10.03 -19.89
C ASN A 491 -12.11 -10.80 -18.56
N ALA A 492 -12.74 -11.98 -18.48
CA ALA A 492 -12.89 -12.74 -17.25
C ALA A 492 -11.65 -13.58 -16.87
N THR A 493 -10.80 -13.90 -17.84
CA THR A 493 -9.64 -14.80 -17.70
C THR A 493 -8.52 -14.22 -16.82
N LEU A 494 -8.52 -12.91 -16.60
CA LEU A 494 -7.45 -12.21 -15.90
C LEU A 494 -7.61 -12.15 -14.38
N ARG A 495 -8.80 -12.47 -13.87
CA ARG A 495 -9.07 -12.47 -12.43
C ARG A 495 -8.29 -13.53 -11.68
N CYS A 496 -7.77 -14.57 -12.34
CA CYS A 496 -7.06 -15.66 -11.68
C CYS A 496 -5.57 -15.41 -11.47
N ILE A 497 -4.96 -14.56 -12.30
CA ILE A 497 -3.52 -14.27 -12.25
C ILE A 497 -3.20 -13.37 -11.06
N SER A 498 -4.10 -12.43 -10.73
CA SER A 498 -4.01 -11.57 -9.55
C SER A 498 -4.03 -12.33 -8.22
N LEU A 499 -4.49 -13.59 -8.23
CA LEU A 499 -4.63 -14.44 -7.05
C LEU A 499 -3.34 -15.19 -6.67
N ALA A 500 -2.32 -15.16 -7.54
CA ALA A 500 -1.05 -15.84 -7.33
C ALA A 500 -0.02 -14.93 -6.66
N ILE A 501 0.87 -15.50 -5.83
CA ILE A 501 1.97 -14.76 -5.22
C ILE A 501 3.05 -14.53 -6.30
N GLY A 502 3.24 -13.28 -6.70
CA GLY A 502 4.23 -12.88 -7.70
C GLY A 502 4.49 -11.38 -7.66
N ASN A 503 5.63 -10.96 -8.21
CA ASN A 503 5.87 -9.55 -8.49
C ASN A 503 5.07 -9.10 -9.72
N LYS A 504 4.83 -7.79 -9.86
CA LYS A 504 4.04 -7.22 -10.97
C LYS A 504 4.55 -7.66 -12.35
N GLU A 505 5.87 -7.72 -12.52
CA GLU A 505 6.54 -8.18 -13.74
C GLU A 505 6.31 -9.68 -13.99
N GLU A 506 6.32 -10.51 -12.94
CA GLU A 506 6.10 -11.96 -13.06
C GLU A 506 4.66 -12.25 -13.48
N HIS A 507 3.69 -11.51 -12.94
CA HIS A 507 2.29 -11.60 -13.36
C HIS A 507 2.11 -11.18 -14.83
N ALA A 508 2.77 -10.11 -15.27
CA ALA A 508 2.74 -9.67 -16.66
C ALA A 508 3.36 -10.72 -17.61
N ILE A 509 4.51 -11.31 -17.23
CA ILE A 509 5.16 -12.38 -17.99
C ILE A 509 4.24 -13.60 -18.11
N LEU A 510 3.62 -14.03 -17.01
CA LEU A 510 2.72 -15.18 -17.00
C LEU A 510 1.50 -14.94 -17.91
N LEU A 511 0.89 -13.75 -17.82
CA LEU A 511 -0.22 -13.38 -18.67
C LEU A 511 0.17 -13.33 -20.15
N CYS A 512 1.33 -12.73 -20.47
CA CYS A 512 1.87 -12.71 -21.83
C CYS A 512 2.03 -14.13 -22.38
N ASN A 513 2.59 -15.04 -21.59
CA ASN A 513 2.78 -16.44 -21.96
C ASN A 513 1.45 -17.18 -22.23
N PHE A 514 0.38 -16.87 -21.49
CA PHE A 514 -0.96 -17.40 -21.76
C PHE A 514 -1.55 -16.85 -23.07
N PHE A 515 -1.43 -15.55 -23.33
CA PHE A 515 -1.89 -14.98 -24.60
C PHE A 515 -1.14 -15.55 -25.81
N LEU A 516 0.17 -15.79 -25.68
CA LEU A 516 0.96 -16.49 -26.70
C LEU A 516 0.46 -17.91 -26.94
N TYR A 517 0.04 -18.64 -25.89
CA TYR A 517 -0.57 -19.95 -26.01
C TYR A 517 -1.92 -19.90 -26.74
N PHE A 518 -2.72 -18.86 -26.53
CA PHE A 518 -3.94 -18.60 -27.29
C PHE A 518 -3.68 -18.10 -28.74
N GLY A 519 -2.43 -17.98 -29.17
CA GLY A 519 -2.08 -17.52 -30.51
C GLY A 519 -2.21 -16.01 -30.73
N LYS A 520 -2.37 -15.21 -29.66
CA LYS A 520 -2.36 -13.75 -29.75
C LYS A 520 -0.92 -13.23 -29.82
N LYS A 521 -0.70 -12.14 -30.55
CA LYS A 521 0.55 -11.39 -30.49
C LYS A 521 0.58 -10.58 -29.20
N ALA A 522 1.42 -10.98 -28.25
CA ALA A 522 1.52 -10.35 -26.94
C ALA A 522 2.95 -9.88 -26.66
N LEU A 523 3.07 -8.68 -26.07
CA LEU A 523 4.32 -8.09 -25.61
C LEU A 523 4.17 -7.67 -24.15
N VAL A 524 5.23 -7.77 -23.36
CA VAL A 524 5.24 -7.19 -22.00
C VAL A 524 5.67 -5.74 -22.09
N LEU A 525 4.90 -4.87 -21.42
CA LEU A 525 5.09 -3.43 -21.37
C LEU A 525 5.54 -3.01 -19.97
N LEU A 526 6.64 -2.29 -19.87
CA LEU A 526 7.12 -1.66 -18.64
C LEU A 526 6.87 -0.15 -18.68
N GLY A 527 6.34 0.37 -17.57
CA GLY A 527 6.02 1.78 -17.45
C GLY A 527 5.69 2.20 -16.02
N THR A 528 5.06 3.36 -15.88
CA THR A 528 4.55 3.87 -14.62
C THR A 528 3.05 4.14 -14.68
N SER A 529 2.30 3.72 -13.66
CA SER A 529 0.86 3.96 -13.49
C SER A 529 0.63 4.99 -12.39
N MET A 530 -0.38 5.85 -12.53
CA MET A 530 -0.71 6.90 -11.56
C MET A 530 -0.95 6.37 -10.14
N LEU A 531 -1.59 5.21 -10.04
CA LEU A 531 -2.02 4.64 -8.75
C LEU A 531 -1.00 3.64 -8.21
N GLU A 532 -0.35 2.88 -9.09
CA GLU A 532 0.45 1.74 -8.66
C GLU A 532 1.96 2.02 -8.64
N GLY A 533 2.43 3.14 -9.18
CA GLY A 533 3.87 3.41 -9.32
C GLY A 533 4.47 2.68 -10.52
N HIS A 534 5.62 2.03 -10.34
CA HIS A 534 6.18 1.14 -11.37
C HIS A 534 5.27 -0.07 -11.63
N VAL A 535 4.96 -0.31 -12.90
CA VAL A 535 4.05 -1.38 -13.35
C VAL A 535 4.59 -2.14 -14.55
N ALA A 536 4.00 -3.32 -14.76
CA ALA A 536 4.18 -4.14 -15.96
C ALA A 536 2.79 -4.55 -16.49
N TYR A 537 2.52 -4.23 -17.75
CA TYR A 537 1.26 -4.50 -18.46
C TYR A 537 1.52 -5.48 -19.59
N VAL A 538 0.47 -6.06 -20.16
CA VAL A 538 0.58 -6.86 -21.39
C VAL A 538 -0.12 -6.13 -22.53
N LEU A 539 0.58 -5.96 -23.63
CA LEU A 539 0.10 -5.33 -24.86
C LEU A 539 -0.31 -6.43 -25.84
N THR A 540 -1.53 -6.40 -26.35
CA THR A 540 -1.97 -7.28 -27.45
C THR A 540 -2.46 -6.47 -28.63
N GLU A 541 -2.24 -6.98 -29.84
CA GLU A 541 -2.72 -6.41 -31.11
C GLU A 541 -3.97 -7.16 -31.58
N GLU A 542 -5.12 -6.47 -31.66
CA GLU A 542 -6.39 -7.01 -32.15
C GLU A 542 -6.99 -6.08 -33.22
N THR A 543 -7.24 -6.59 -34.44
CA THR A 543 -7.95 -5.89 -35.54
C THR A 543 -7.68 -4.37 -35.63
N ASP A 544 -6.41 -3.98 -35.77
CA ASP A 544 -5.91 -2.58 -35.85
C ASP A 544 -5.98 -1.72 -34.57
N GLU A 545 -6.36 -2.30 -33.41
CA GLU A 545 -6.29 -1.64 -32.11
C GLU A 545 -5.30 -2.34 -31.17
N TYR A 546 -4.64 -1.53 -30.35
CA TYR A 546 -3.78 -2.02 -29.26
C TYR A 546 -4.56 -2.04 -27.94
N LEU A 547 -4.56 -3.21 -27.30
CA LEU A 547 -5.17 -3.42 -25.99
C LEU A 547 -4.09 -3.53 -24.91
N LEU A 548 -4.31 -2.82 -23.81
CA LEU A 548 -3.45 -2.75 -22.63
C LEU A 548 -4.14 -3.51 -21.50
N TRP A 549 -3.54 -4.62 -21.09
CA TRP A 549 -4.07 -5.48 -20.03
C TRP A 549 -3.28 -5.27 -18.73
N ASN A 550 -3.99 -4.91 -17.66
CA ASN A 550 -3.40 -4.88 -16.32
C ASN A 550 -3.47 -6.30 -15.71
N PRO A 551 -2.34 -6.99 -15.48
CA PRO A 551 -2.33 -8.35 -14.95
C PRO A 551 -2.75 -8.44 -13.48
N LEU A 552 -2.78 -7.32 -12.73
CA LEU A 552 -3.15 -7.29 -11.32
C LEU A 552 -4.65 -7.06 -11.11
N THR A 553 -5.26 -6.18 -11.90
CA THR A 553 -6.70 -5.88 -11.78
C THR A 553 -7.55 -6.71 -12.75
N GLY A 554 -6.92 -7.24 -13.79
CA GLY A 554 -7.60 -7.90 -14.90
C GLY A 554 -8.40 -6.97 -15.80
N GLN A 555 -8.20 -5.65 -15.69
CA GLN A 555 -8.86 -4.68 -16.55
C GLN A 555 -8.16 -4.56 -17.91
N CYS A 556 -8.96 -4.42 -18.96
CA CYS A 556 -8.51 -4.13 -20.32
C CYS A 556 -8.77 -2.66 -20.65
N HIS A 557 -7.77 -1.99 -21.18
CA HIS A 557 -7.88 -0.61 -21.66
C HIS A 557 -7.50 -0.54 -23.13
N LYS A 558 -8.24 0.24 -23.89
CA LYS A 558 -7.83 0.59 -25.25
C LYS A 558 -6.71 1.62 -25.20
N GLN A 559 -5.85 1.66 -26.22
CA GLN A 559 -4.78 2.66 -26.31
C GLN A 559 -5.27 4.11 -26.13
N PHE A 560 -6.44 4.45 -26.67
CA PHE A 560 -7.03 5.79 -26.62
C PHE A 560 -8.04 5.97 -25.46
N ASP A 561 -8.06 5.04 -24.50
CA ASP A 561 -8.86 5.17 -23.30
C ASP A 561 -8.23 6.21 -22.35
N SER A 562 -8.96 7.30 -22.07
CA SER A 562 -8.50 8.33 -21.12
C SER A 562 -8.52 7.88 -19.67
N PHE A 563 -9.22 6.79 -19.34
CA PHE A 563 -9.28 6.24 -17.99
C PHE A 563 -8.21 5.17 -17.74
N CYS A 564 -7.35 4.89 -18.73
CA CYS A 564 -6.20 4.03 -18.53
C CYS A 564 -5.30 4.62 -17.43
N PRO A 565 -5.00 3.88 -16.35
CA PRO A 565 -4.19 4.39 -15.24
C PRO A 565 -2.71 4.53 -15.60
N LEU A 566 -2.28 3.97 -16.74
CA LEU A 566 -0.91 3.98 -17.23
C LEU A 566 -0.49 5.40 -17.69
N GLN A 567 0.56 5.95 -17.09
CA GLN A 567 1.12 7.28 -17.44
C GLN A 567 2.19 7.21 -18.52
N SER A 568 3.04 6.18 -18.46
CA SER A 568 4.18 6.07 -19.35
C SER A 568 4.35 4.66 -19.90
N VAL A 569 4.87 4.60 -21.12
CA VAL A 569 5.35 3.40 -21.80
C VAL A 569 6.84 3.60 -22.08
N ASP A 570 7.69 2.87 -21.36
CA ASP A 570 9.13 3.08 -21.44
C ASP A 570 9.84 1.96 -22.22
N CYS A 571 9.44 0.71 -22.01
CA CYS A 571 10.12 -0.45 -22.58
C CYS A 571 9.12 -1.56 -22.93
N LEU A 572 9.32 -2.23 -24.07
CA LEU A 572 8.58 -3.41 -24.51
C LEU A 572 9.54 -4.60 -24.66
N PHE A 573 9.07 -5.82 -24.42
CA PHE A 573 9.84 -7.02 -24.72
C PHE A 573 8.97 -8.24 -25.04
N ASP A 574 9.49 -9.14 -25.86
CA ASP A 574 8.90 -10.44 -26.22
C ASP A 574 9.95 -11.57 -26.09
N ASP A 575 9.71 -12.72 -26.72
CA ASP A 575 10.64 -13.86 -26.76
C ASP A 575 11.89 -13.59 -27.61
N GLY A 576 11.84 -12.60 -28.51
CA GLY A 576 12.90 -12.29 -29.46
C GLY A 576 13.77 -11.10 -29.07
N ASN A 577 13.21 -10.02 -28.54
CA ASN A 577 13.91 -8.75 -28.40
C ASN A 577 13.37 -7.86 -27.27
N VAL A 578 14.13 -6.80 -27.00
CA VAL A 578 13.76 -5.71 -26.11
C VAL A 578 13.78 -4.40 -26.90
N TRP A 579 12.69 -3.63 -26.81
CA TRP A 579 12.53 -2.33 -27.45
C TRP A 579 12.41 -1.23 -26.40
N PHE A 580 13.23 -0.19 -26.55
CA PHE A 580 13.18 0.99 -25.70
C PHE A 580 12.52 2.15 -26.44
N ASN A 581 11.57 2.81 -25.78
CA ASN A 581 10.84 3.94 -26.37
C ASN A 581 11.75 5.16 -26.46
N ILE A 582 11.98 5.66 -27.67
CA ILE A 582 12.77 6.88 -27.94
C ILE A 582 11.91 8.06 -28.42
N GLN A 583 10.58 7.90 -28.45
CA GLN A 583 9.65 8.98 -28.80
C GLN A 583 9.71 10.11 -27.77
N GLN A 584 9.38 11.34 -28.14
CA GLN A 584 9.42 12.49 -27.21
C GLN A 584 8.39 12.32 -26.09
N ASN A 585 7.17 11.92 -26.43
CA ASN A 585 6.13 11.62 -25.47
C ASN A 585 6.05 10.10 -25.21
N ASN A 586 5.90 9.71 -23.95
CA ASN A 586 5.74 8.32 -23.53
C ASN A 586 4.34 8.01 -22.98
N THR A 587 3.37 8.94 -23.06
CA THR A 587 1.98 8.65 -22.67
C THR A 587 1.33 7.64 -23.61
N PRO A 588 0.58 6.62 -23.13
CA PRO A 588 0.01 5.57 -23.97
C PRO A 588 -0.77 6.06 -25.19
N MET A 589 -1.56 7.14 -25.03
CA MET A 589 -2.36 7.74 -26.11
C MET A 589 -1.52 8.37 -27.22
N ALA A 590 -0.28 8.77 -26.93
CA ALA A 590 0.62 9.43 -27.88
C ALA A 590 1.71 8.50 -28.44
N VAL A 591 1.86 7.31 -27.86
CA VAL A 591 2.90 6.35 -28.25
C VAL A 591 2.42 5.55 -29.45
N HIS A 592 3.22 5.51 -30.51
CA HIS A 592 3.00 4.57 -31.60
C HIS A 592 3.64 3.22 -31.25
N PHE A 593 2.83 2.16 -31.12
CA PHE A 593 3.27 0.81 -30.72
C PHE A 593 3.90 -0.03 -31.84
N ASP A 594 4.09 0.55 -33.03
CA ASP A 594 4.74 -0.12 -34.15
C ASP A 594 6.24 -0.31 -33.91
N CYS A 595 6.61 -1.47 -33.38
CA CYS A 595 7.99 -1.88 -33.07
C CYS A 595 8.90 -2.02 -34.31
N SER A 596 8.36 -1.97 -35.52
CA SER A 596 9.15 -2.08 -36.76
C SER A 596 9.95 -0.81 -37.08
N LYS A 597 9.50 0.34 -36.56
CA LYS A 597 10.10 1.66 -36.80
C LYS A 597 11.20 1.98 -35.79
N GLU A 598 12.44 1.94 -36.26
CA GLU A 598 13.64 2.26 -35.46
C GLU A 598 13.68 3.72 -34.98
N SER A 599 12.92 4.62 -35.62
CA SER A 599 12.77 6.02 -35.19
C SER A 599 11.95 6.18 -33.90
N PHE A 600 11.13 5.19 -33.56
CA PHE A 600 10.27 5.20 -32.37
C PHE A 600 10.75 4.23 -31.30
N TRP A 601 11.31 3.10 -31.73
CA TRP A 601 11.75 2.01 -30.85
C TRP A 601 13.18 1.61 -31.13
N LYS A 602 14.05 1.83 -30.14
CA LYS A 602 15.44 1.37 -30.21
C LYS A 602 15.50 -0.09 -29.81
N GLN A 603 16.04 -0.94 -30.67
CA GLN A 603 16.11 -2.38 -30.47
C GLN A 603 17.41 -2.78 -29.76
N LEU A 604 17.34 -3.77 -28.87
CA LEU A 604 18.52 -4.36 -28.25
C LEU A 604 19.30 -5.25 -29.24
N LEU A 605 18.59 -6.14 -29.93
CA LEU A 605 19.12 -7.05 -30.93
C LEU A 605 18.69 -6.59 -32.33
N PRO A 606 19.62 -6.16 -33.21
CA PRO A 606 19.30 -5.77 -34.58
C PRO A 606 18.76 -6.94 -35.41
N LYS A 607 17.97 -6.65 -36.44
CA LYS A 607 17.39 -7.67 -37.36
C LYS A 607 18.44 -8.58 -38.04
N ASN A 608 19.68 -8.13 -38.16
CA ASN A 608 20.79 -8.87 -38.78
C ASN A 608 21.60 -9.71 -37.78
N PHE A 609 21.14 -9.87 -36.54
CA PHE A 609 21.87 -10.62 -35.52
C PHE A 609 21.79 -12.12 -35.80
N GLN A 610 22.89 -12.71 -36.26
CA GLN A 610 23.08 -14.16 -36.46
C GLN A 610 23.35 -14.91 -35.13
N GLY A 611 22.71 -14.47 -34.03
CA GLY A 611 22.77 -15.20 -32.77
C GLY A 611 21.78 -16.35 -32.79
N THR A 612 22.19 -17.52 -32.29
CA THR A 612 21.29 -18.64 -32.00
C THR A 612 20.14 -18.10 -31.14
N LYS A 613 18.87 -18.27 -31.56
CA LYS A 613 17.72 -17.95 -30.71
C LYS A 613 17.92 -18.66 -29.37
N ALA A 614 18.13 -17.89 -28.31
CA ALA A 614 18.39 -18.45 -27.00
C ALA A 614 17.16 -19.25 -26.56
N GLN A 615 17.36 -20.50 -26.16
CA GLN A 615 16.26 -21.33 -25.67
C GLN A 615 15.67 -20.71 -24.40
N SER A 616 14.34 -20.70 -24.34
CA SER A 616 13.60 -20.28 -23.15
C SER A 616 13.99 -21.15 -21.94
N ILE A 617 13.99 -20.54 -20.76
CA ILE A 617 14.22 -21.23 -19.48
C ILE A 617 12.90 -21.80 -18.93
N GLN A 618 11.76 -21.38 -19.49
CA GLN A 618 10.45 -21.85 -19.07
C GLN A 618 10.25 -23.33 -19.42
N PRO A 619 9.51 -24.09 -18.59
CA PRO A 619 9.15 -25.47 -18.88
C PRO A 619 8.36 -25.59 -20.20
N GLU A 620 8.25 -26.80 -20.73
CA GLU A 620 7.42 -27.06 -21.92
C GLU A 620 5.93 -26.94 -21.60
N GLU A 621 5.50 -27.49 -20.48
CA GLU A 621 4.13 -27.40 -20.00
C GLU A 621 4.11 -27.16 -18.49
N ILE A 622 3.11 -26.40 -18.02
CA ILE A 622 2.82 -26.21 -16.61
C ILE A 622 1.84 -27.30 -16.19
N ILE A 623 2.22 -28.08 -15.17
CA ILE A 623 1.36 -29.06 -14.54
C ILE A 623 0.57 -28.37 -13.42
N TYR A 624 -0.75 -28.36 -13.55
CA TYR A 624 -1.65 -27.82 -12.54
C TYR A 624 -2.13 -28.92 -11.60
N SER A 625 -2.11 -28.64 -10.30
CA SER A 625 -2.65 -29.53 -9.27
C SER A 625 -4.01 -29.01 -8.81
N ASP A 626 -4.98 -29.92 -8.65
CA ASP A 626 -6.28 -29.58 -8.12
C ASP A 626 -6.19 -29.21 -6.63
N THR A 627 -6.92 -28.16 -6.26
CA THR A 627 -7.02 -27.72 -4.87
C THR A 627 -7.95 -28.65 -4.10
N ASN A 628 -7.52 -29.08 -2.91
CA ASN A 628 -8.30 -29.98 -2.07
C ASN A 628 -9.57 -29.30 -1.53
N LYS A 629 -10.74 -29.78 -1.97
CA LYS A 629 -12.06 -29.22 -1.61
C LYS A 629 -12.35 -29.27 -0.10
N ILE A 630 -11.86 -30.29 0.62
CA ILE A 630 -12.08 -30.43 2.06
C ILE A 630 -11.37 -29.29 2.80
N MET A 631 -10.11 -29.01 2.44
CA MET A 631 -9.33 -27.93 3.04
C MET A 631 -9.94 -26.55 2.76
N VAL A 632 -10.57 -26.38 1.59
CA VAL A 632 -11.27 -25.14 1.22
C VAL A 632 -12.52 -24.93 2.07
N GLU A 633 -13.30 -25.99 2.30
CA GLU A 633 -14.49 -25.90 3.16
C GLU A 633 -14.11 -25.64 4.62
N ASP A 634 -13.05 -26.27 5.13
CA ASP A 634 -12.52 -25.97 6.47
C ASP A 634 -12.06 -24.52 6.60
N LEU A 635 -11.35 -24.00 5.59
CA LEU A 635 -10.92 -22.60 5.53
C LEU A 635 -12.11 -21.64 5.49
N LYS A 636 -13.12 -21.93 4.66
CA LYS A 636 -14.38 -21.15 4.58
C LYS A 636 -15.06 -21.08 5.93
N ASN A 637 -15.26 -22.23 6.60
CA ASN A 637 -15.87 -22.30 7.92
C ASN A 637 -15.05 -21.53 8.97
N ARG A 638 -13.71 -21.58 8.89
CA ARG A 638 -12.85 -20.80 9.79
C ARG A 638 -12.98 -19.30 9.55
N ILE A 639 -12.92 -18.83 8.31
CA ILE A 639 -13.10 -17.41 7.97
C ILE A 639 -14.47 -16.92 8.46
N GLU A 640 -15.54 -17.67 8.20
CA GLU A 640 -16.88 -17.31 8.65
C GLU A 640 -16.98 -17.21 10.18
N ARG A 641 -16.42 -18.17 10.93
CA ARG A 641 -16.38 -18.14 12.40
C ARG A 641 -15.56 -16.96 12.91
N THR A 642 -14.37 -16.73 12.35
CA THR A 642 -13.49 -15.64 12.75
C THR A 642 -14.14 -14.28 12.50
N LEU A 643 -14.76 -14.08 11.33
CA LEU A 643 -15.49 -12.85 11.03
C LEU A 643 -16.69 -12.64 11.97
N LYS A 644 -17.45 -13.70 12.30
CA LYS A 644 -18.53 -13.60 13.31
C LYS A 644 -18.00 -13.19 14.69
N CYS A 645 -16.87 -13.73 15.13
CA CYS A 645 -16.23 -13.31 16.38
C CYS A 645 -15.77 -11.86 16.32
N LYS A 646 -15.09 -11.45 15.24
CA LYS A 646 -14.64 -10.07 15.05
C LYS A 646 -15.79 -9.06 14.99
N MET A 647 -16.91 -9.41 14.38
CA MET A 647 -18.13 -8.60 14.42
C MET A 647 -18.62 -8.34 15.85
N MET A 648 -18.59 -9.37 16.70
CA MET A 648 -18.97 -9.26 18.11
C MET A 648 -17.96 -8.42 18.90
N GLU A 649 -16.66 -8.57 18.63
CA GLU A 649 -15.60 -7.75 19.22
C GLU A 649 -15.69 -6.27 18.83
N TRP A 650 -15.99 -5.98 17.57
CA TRP A 650 -16.14 -4.61 17.06
C TRP A 650 -17.41 -3.90 17.57
N ARG A 651 -18.38 -4.65 18.10
CA ARG A 651 -19.67 -4.12 18.62
C ARG A 651 -19.86 -4.42 20.11
N PRO A 652 -18.98 -3.93 21.01
CA PRO A 652 -19.07 -4.27 22.43
C PRO A 652 -20.34 -3.74 23.12
N LYS A 653 -20.98 -2.70 22.54
CA LYS A 653 -22.14 -2.02 23.12
C LYS A 653 -23.50 -2.63 22.71
N GLN A 654 -23.56 -3.42 21.64
CA GLN A 654 -24.83 -3.91 21.08
C GLN A 654 -24.76 -5.40 20.72
N PRO A 655 -25.81 -6.19 21.02
CA PRO A 655 -25.83 -7.59 20.66
C PRO A 655 -25.89 -7.77 19.13
N THR A 656 -25.05 -8.65 18.60
CA THR A 656 -25.04 -8.99 17.17
C THR A 656 -26.02 -10.14 16.92
N ARG A 657 -27.13 -9.87 16.20
CA ARG A 657 -28.14 -10.88 15.84
C ARG A 657 -27.93 -11.34 14.40
N TRP A 658 -27.98 -12.64 14.17
CA TRP A 658 -27.76 -13.23 12.84
C TRP A 658 -29.07 -13.68 12.18
N ASN A 659 -29.42 -13.12 11.03
CA ASN A 659 -30.58 -13.50 10.24
C ASN A 659 -30.27 -14.73 9.37
N ARG A 660 -30.92 -15.86 9.65
CA ARG A 660 -30.68 -17.14 8.96
C ARG A 660 -31.21 -17.17 7.54
N GLN A 661 -32.37 -16.57 7.30
CA GLN A 661 -33.03 -16.58 5.98
C GLN A 661 -32.21 -15.78 4.97
N CYS A 662 -31.80 -14.56 5.33
CA CYS A 662 -30.93 -13.75 4.49
C CYS A 662 -29.58 -14.44 4.27
N THR A 663 -28.97 -15.01 5.32
CA THR A 663 -27.70 -15.75 5.19
C THR A 663 -27.79 -16.89 4.16
N PHE A 664 -28.89 -17.66 4.16
CA PHE A 664 -29.09 -18.73 3.19
C PHE A 664 -29.15 -18.21 1.74
N ILE A 665 -29.89 -17.12 1.50
CA ILE A 665 -29.98 -16.51 0.17
C ILE A 665 -28.61 -15.99 -0.29
N LEU A 666 -27.86 -15.31 0.59
CA LEU A 666 -26.52 -14.82 0.27
C LEU A 666 -25.56 -15.96 -0.12
N GLN A 667 -25.64 -17.12 0.54
CA GLN A 667 -24.82 -18.30 0.22
C GLN A 667 -25.09 -18.85 -1.20
N GLN A 668 -26.29 -18.71 -1.73
CA GLN A 668 -26.64 -19.15 -3.10
C GLN A 668 -26.19 -18.14 -4.17
N ILE A 669 -26.16 -16.84 -3.83
CA ILE A 669 -25.77 -15.77 -4.75
C ILE A 669 -24.26 -15.79 -5.02
N LEU A 670 -23.43 -15.96 -3.98
CA LEU A 670 -21.97 -15.82 -4.10
C LEU A 670 -21.31 -16.69 -5.18
N PRO A 671 -21.63 -18.00 -5.33
CA PRO A 671 -21.06 -18.82 -6.40
C PRO A 671 -21.40 -18.33 -7.82
N LYS A 672 -22.58 -17.75 -8.00
CA LYS A 672 -23.04 -17.24 -9.32
C LYS A 672 -22.30 -15.97 -9.72
N LEU A 673 -21.87 -15.17 -8.75
CA LEU A 673 -21.08 -13.95 -8.99
C LEU A 673 -19.67 -14.24 -9.52
N GLU A 674 -19.08 -15.39 -9.15
CA GLU A 674 -17.75 -15.78 -9.64
C GLU A 674 -17.78 -16.22 -11.12
N LEU A 675 -18.87 -16.84 -11.58
CA LEU A 675 -19.00 -17.38 -12.95
C LEU A 675 -19.28 -16.31 -14.02
N GLY A 676 -19.20 -15.02 -13.69
CA GLY A 676 -19.16 -13.95 -14.70
C GLY A 676 -20.51 -13.54 -15.30
N THR A 677 -21.64 -13.95 -14.74
CA THR A 677 -22.95 -13.33 -15.08
C THR A 677 -23.03 -11.95 -14.43
N GLY A 678 -22.35 -10.96 -15.00
CA GLY A 678 -22.49 -9.54 -14.65
C GLY A 678 -23.89 -8.98 -14.96
N SER A 679 -24.73 -9.76 -15.63
CA SER A 679 -26.17 -9.63 -15.61
C SER A 679 -26.71 -10.56 -14.53
N PHE A 680 -27.37 -10.00 -13.52
CA PHE A 680 -28.40 -10.70 -12.76
C PHE A 680 -29.43 -11.25 -13.77
N VAL A 681 -29.21 -12.46 -14.28
CA VAL A 681 -30.21 -13.16 -15.08
C VAL A 681 -31.15 -13.81 -14.10
N LEU A 682 -32.20 -13.06 -13.76
CA LEU A 682 -33.56 -13.49 -13.43
C LEU A 682 -33.71 -15.00 -13.16
N SER A 683 -33.52 -15.42 -11.91
CA SER A 683 -34.05 -16.70 -11.42
C SER A 683 -34.99 -16.46 -10.24
N GLU A 684 -35.82 -17.46 -9.93
CA GLU A 684 -36.87 -17.44 -8.88
C GLU A 684 -36.41 -16.90 -7.51
N GLU A 685 -35.09 -16.87 -7.26
CA GLU A 685 -34.41 -16.41 -6.05
C GLU A 685 -34.43 -14.88 -5.87
N GLU A 686 -34.52 -14.09 -6.95
CA GLU A 686 -34.81 -12.65 -6.85
C GLU A 686 -36.16 -12.43 -6.17
N SER A 687 -37.14 -13.33 -6.36
CA SER A 687 -38.43 -13.19 -5.69
C SER A 687 -38.30 -13.33 -4.17
N GLU A 688 -37.41 -14.18 -3.65
CA GLU A 688 -37.19 -14.30 -2.21
C GLU A 688 -36.38 -13.14 -1.64
N PHE A 689 -35.38 -12.66 -2.39
CA PHE A 689 -34.59 -11.50 -1.98
C PHE A 689 -35.40 -10.20 -2.05
N GLU A 690 -36.19 -9.99 -3.11
CA GLU A 690 -37.13 -8.87 -3.23
C GLU A 690 -38.23 -8.93 -2.16
N ARG A 691 -38.70 -10.13 -1.79
CA ARG A 691 -39.61 -10.28 -0.64
C ARG A 691 -38.95 -9.87 0.66
N LEU A 692 -37.65 -10.13 0.86
CA LEU A 692 -36.93 -9.61 2.04
C LEU A 692 -36.78 -8.09 1.99
N LEU A 693 -36.50 -7.50 0.82
CA LEU A 693 -36.40 -6.05 0.63
C LEU A 693 -37.73 -5.31 0.94
N GLN A 694 -38.88 -5.99 0.79
CA GLN A 694 -40.19 -5.45 1.18
C GLN A 694 -40.36 -5.29 2.69
N PHE A 695 -39.69 -6.10 3.51
CA PHE A 695 -39.82 -6.07 4.99
C PHE A 695 -38.60 -5.48 5.70
N TYR A 696 -37.44 -5.45 5.03
CA TYR A 696 -36.18 -4.99 5.59
C TYR A 696 -35.48 -3.98 4.67
N TRP A 697 -34.93 -2.92 5.26
CA TRP A 697 -33.82 -2.16 4.72
C TRP A 697 -32.54 -3.00 4.78
N VAL A 698 -32.18 -3.61 3.66
CA VAL A 698 -30.93 -4.36 3.51
C VAL A 698 -29.85 -3.44 2.95
N ALA A 699 -28.75 -3.25 3.68
CA ALA A 699 -27.53 -2.64 3.15
C ALA A 699 -26.35 -3.58 3.33
N GLY A 700 -25.67 -3.88 2.23
CA GLY A 700 -24.53 -4.77 2.18
C GLY A 700 -24.20 -5.10 0.75
N PHE A 701 -22.97 -5.52 0.52
CA PHE A 701 -22.44 -5.78 -0.81
C PHE A 701 -21.47 -6.96 -0.76
N PRO A 702 -21.36 -7.72 -1.86
CA PRO A 702 -20.37 -8.77 -1.99
C PRO A 702 -18.99 -8.15 -2.24
N ILE A 703 -18.00 -8.62 -1.49
CA ILE A 703 -16.59 -8.26 -1.65
C ILE A 703 -15.87 -9.47 -2.25
N GLN A 704 -15.16 -9.25 -3.35
CA GLN A 704 -14.26 -10.23 -3.95
C GLN A 704 -12.81 -9.83 -3.67
N MET A 705 -11.99 -10.75 -3.19
CA MET A 705 -10.56 -10.54 -3.01
C MET A 705 -9.74 -11.82 -3.16
N PRO A 706 -8.46 -11.73 -3.58
CA PRO A 706 -7.53 -12.84 -3.46
C PRO A 706 -7.34 -13.25 -2.01
N TYR A 707 -7.38 -14.54 -1.71
CA TYR A 707 -6.94 -15.00 -0.40
C TYR A 707 -5.43 -14.80 -0.28
N THR A 708 -4.98 -14.00 0.68
CA THR A 708 -3.57 -13.95 1.12
C THR A 708 -3.44 -14.59 2.50
N ASP A 709 -4.22 -14.08 3.43
CA ASP A 709 -4.27 -14.43 4.84
C ASP A 709 -5.63 -14.03 5.43
N VAL A 710 -5.94 -14.55 6.62
CA VAL A 710 -7.23 -14.27 7.27
C VAL A 710 -7.32 -12.81 7.76
N GLN A 711 -6.21 -12.17 8.12
CA GLN A 711 -6.22 -10.78 8.61
C GLN A 711 -6.56 -9.81 7.49
N SER A 712 -6.02 -10.00 6.28
CA SER A 712 -6.39 -9.21 5.11
C SER A 712 -7.90 -9.26 4.80
N VAL A 713 -8.53 -10.43 5.00
CA VAL A 713 -9.99 -10.57 4.86
C VAL A 713 -10.73 -9.81 5.97
N ILE A 714 -10.25 -9.91 7.22
CA ILE A 714 -10.81 -9.18 8.36
C ILE A 714 -10.71 -7.67 8.13
N ASP A 715 -9.55 -7.18 7.70
CA ASP A 715 -9.29 -5.77 7.44
C ASP A 715 -10.20 -5.26 6.32
N ALA A 716 -10.31 -5.98 5.20
CA ALA A 716 -11.19 -5.63 4.11
C ALA A 716 -12.67 -5.52 4.54
N VAL A 717 -13.14 -6.46 5.38
CA VAL A 717 -14.50 -6.40 5.95
C VAL A 717 -14.63 -5.25 6.95
N TYR A 718 -13.61 -4.96 7.74
CA TYR A 718 -13.60 -3.85 8.68
C TYR A 718 -13.75 -2.49 7.97
N GLN A 719 -13.01 -2.30 6.87
CA GLN A 719 -13.05 -1.07 6.06
C GLN A 719 -14.44 -0.76 5.48
N THR A 720 -15.34 -1.75 5.36
CA THR A 720 -16.72 -1.51 4.90
C THR A 720 -17.56 -0.68 5.86
N GLY A 721 -17.16 -0.58 7.13
CA GLY A 721 -17.88 0.17 8.15
C GLY A 721 -19.26 -0.41 8.52
N ILE A 722 -19.70 -1.55 7.96
CA ILE A 722 -21.04 -2.13 8.23
C ILE A 722 -21.23 -2.43 9.73
N HIS A 723 -20.13 -2.77 10.42
CA HIS A 723 -20.11 -3.02 11.86
C HIS A 723 -20.47 -1.80 12.72
N SER A 724 -20.28 -0.59 12.20
CA SER A 724 -20.50 0.67 12.93
C SER A 724 -21.96 1.12 12.97
N SER A 725 -22.89 0.37 12.35
CA SER A 725 -24.32 0.74 12.31
C SER A 725 -24.92 0.84 13.72
N GLU A 726 -25.39 2.03 14.10
CA GLU A 726 -25.94 2.32 15.43
C GLU A 726 -27.45 2.04 15.56
N PHE A 727 -28.10 1.56 14.49
CA PHE A 727 -29.56 1.45 14.43
C PHE A 727 -30.10 0.37 15.39
N PRO A 728 -31.17 0.63 16.16
CA PRO A 728 -31.70 -0.32 17.12
C PRO A 728 -32.33 -1.54 16.41
N GLN A 729 -32.10 -2.73 16.97
CA GLN A 729 -32.59 -4.02 16.45
C GLN A 729 -32.07 -4.42 15.06
N THR A 730 -30.92 -3.90 14.61
CA THR A 730 -30.27 -4.38 13.38
C THR A 730 -29.91 -5.85 13.48
N GLU A 731 -30.30 -6.61 12.45
CA GLU A 731 -29.84 -7.97 12.22
C GLU A 731 -28.73 -7.97 11.18
N PHE A 732 -27.86 -8.97 11.21
CA PHE A 732 -26.76 -9.14 10.28
C PHE A 732 -26.87 -10.47 9.56
N ALA A 733 -26.40 -10.51 8.32
CA ALA A 733 -26.22 -11.74 7.56
C ALA A 733 -24.81 -11.77 7.00
N LEU A 734 -24.14 -12.91 7.15
CA LEU A 734 -22.77 -13.12 6.67
C LEU A 734 -22.73 -14.44 5.89
N ALA A 735 -22.30 -14.37 4.64
CA ALA A 735 -21.98 -15.52 3.83
C ALA A 735 -20.54 -15.42 3.32
N VAL A 736 -19.82 -16.54 3.33
CA VAL A 736 -18.48 -16.66 2.77
C VAL A 736 -18.48 -17.79 1.76
N TYR A 737 -17.94 -17.52 0.57
CA TYR A 737 -17.71 -18.50 -0.48
C TYR A 737 -16.26 -18.41 -0.93
N ILE A 738 -15.64 -19.56 -1.15
CA ILE A 738 -14.27 -19.63 -1.65
C ILE A 738 -14.31 -20.42 -2.95
N HIS A 739 -13.91 -19.78 -4.04
CA HIS A 739 -13.73 -20.46 -5.32
C HIS A 739 -12.29 -21.00 -5.43
N PRO A 740 -12.12 -22.32 -5.57
CA PRO A 740 -10.80 -22.93 -5.67
C PRO A 740 -10.31 -22.98 -7.12
N TYR A 741 -9.28 -22.20 -7.43
CA TYR A 741 -8.47 -22.35 -8.63
C TYR A 741 -7.34 -23.36 -8.39
N PRO A 742 -6.64 -23.84 -9.44
CA PRO A 742 -5.60 -24.84 -9.28
C PRO A 742 -4.40 -24.28 -8.50
N ASN A 743 -3.59 -25.16 -7.92
CA ASN A 743 -2.40 -24.83 -7.11
C ASN A 743 -2.70 -23.99 -5.86
N ASN A 744 -3.83 -24.25 -5.18
CA ASN A 744 -4.26 -23.56 -3.95
C ASN A 744 -4.40 -22.03 -4.11
N ILE A 745 -4.71 -21.59 -5.32
CA ILE A 745 -5.10 -20.22 -5.63
C ILE A 745 -6.59 -20.08 -5.29
N LEU A 746 -6.95 -19.11 -4.47
CA LEU A 746 -8.31 -18.99 -3.91
C LEU A 746 -8.85 -17.58 -4.11
N SER A 747 -10.07 -17.49 -4.66
CA SER A 747 -10.87 -16.27 -4.73
C SER A 747 -11.89 -16.30 -3.60
N VAL A 748 -11.82 -15.33 -2.69
CA VAL A 748 -12.70 -15.26 -1.51
C VAL A 748 -13.78 -14.22 -1.77
N TRP A 749 -15.01 -14.68 -1.62
CA TRP A 749 -16.21 -13.86 -1.65
C TRP A 749 -16.78 -13.76 -0.23
N VAL A 750 -16.96 -12.52 0.23
CA VAL A 750 -17.61 -12.24 1.51
C VAL A 750 -18.80 -11.33 1.25
N TYR A 751 -19.99 -11.77 1.66
CA TYR A 751 -21.17 -10.92 1.67
C TYR A 751 -21.59 -10.67 3.12
N LEU A 752 -21.33 -9.45 3.59
CA LEU A 752 -21.86 -8.96 4.85
C LEU A 752 -23.01 -7.98 4.58
N ALA A 753 -24.15 -8.22 5.21
CA ALA A 753 -25.33 -7.37 5.10
C ALA A 753 -25.88 -7.00 6.48
N SER A 754 -26.34 -5.75 6.59
CA SER A 754 -27.11 -5.22 7.70
C SER A 754 -28.59 -5.12 7.29
N LEU A 755 -29.47 -5.63 8.13
CA LEU A 755 -30.92 -5.64 7.94
C LEU A 755 -31.56 -4.82 9.05
N ALA A 756 -32.30 -3.77 8.68
CA ALA A 756 -33.16 -3.02 9.58
C ALA A 756 -34.61 -3.23 9.14
N ARG A 757 -35.50 -3.61 10.05
CA ARG A 757 -36.91 -3.85 9.70
C ARG A 757 -37.59 -2.52 9.38
N HIS A 758 -38.45 -2.47 8.36
CA HIS A 758 -39.32 -1.32 8.15
C HIS A 758 -40.24 -1.18 9.37
N GLN A 759 -40.35 0.03 9.92
CA GLN A 759 -41.23 0.34 11.06
C GLN A 759 -42.62 0.71 10.58
#